data_AF-A0A4X1TPY2-F1
#
_entry.id   AF-A0A4X1TPY2-F1
#
_cell.length_a   1.000
_cell.length_b   1.000
_cell.length_c   1.000
_cell.angle_alpha   90.00
_cell.angle_beta   90.00
_cell.angle_gamma   90.00
#
_symmetry.space_group_name_H-M   'P 1'
#
loop_
_entity.id
_entity.type
_entity.pdbx_description
1 polymer ?
#
loop_
_entity_poly.entity_id
_entity_poly.type
_entity_poly.pdbx_seq_one_letter_code
_entity_poly.pdbx_strand_id
1 'polypeptide(L)'
;MSDEKQCSSYERCDFEDGLCSVIQDQSLRLGWTRRNGMTGPSPPFYDHNGDMLAHFLSLSPNVDSPSSLRSRVFLPTNNQHACQITFYHFFSQANGKLTAGIQTTCGGPVRHLWQNTAGLQHQWERNVIKIQSSQRFQVVFQGQMISTLERDEVIAIDDISFSSGCLPTNDENLPCQEASNTEETLCHPDASLCRFNSTDGGLKLCQACGFEFDMCNWVAESSAGQSSWVRTKTREIPILESTPQQDQSSDDEGYCIWVGAMHASTLDHLNSRAYLNSSVCHCLGKSCHLQFYYSMENSVLRVGLYHNKEEEIFWTYSTSTHRKWVKADVLIPEGLKTFKIVFEGTILNQEGFIGLDQLWVYACSWVPSRKPCSADEFTCANGQCVAQELICDSQEDCPDGSDEGPATCSNPLRCGFESGFCGWEPFLTEDSHWEFVEGSTRVDHHLPDAEDTTSRHHGSFLYLGVHQSPAVAKLGSPVLTKSRTASTPCQLQFWHRLSQHSRLSVFTRTAWDGDLQKQGELIGVSEPQWRQAKMDLFVRTGESTLPFQLILEAAVLSSNATVALDDISISQECEISYKTLPATSIESKAGFVPHEDAGSLLSSKGCAFTSDCLDGADGVSCVSECDFEANSCGWFEATSDGFDWTWSSRSNLSANFEHQAPLQDHTHNTSEGHFMFILKNSNSLLQIAKLQSPTFSQTGPGCTLSFWFYNHGLSVGAAELQLHMEKSNDSTVLWRVLYNQGKQWFQAVIHLGRLTQPFHLAFHKVSLGFYNGVSAIDDVRFENCMLPPPSESCKGADHFWCLYSKTCIKKLQLCDLVDDCGDYTDEIDCEPELQCNFENGICNWEQDAEDDFDWTRNQGPTPTLNTGPMKDNTLGTARGHYLYIESSEPQVFQHTAALLSPVLNATDAEGCTFRFYYHMFGKHIYRLAIYKRVWNNTKGQLLWETFGDQGNIWIRKHLPISSQQPFQISVVASVGDGFTGDIAIDDLSFMDCTLYPGNLPVDLPAPPETSVPVTLPPHNCTDNEFVCRSNGQCVASIQKCDFRYDCSDKSDESYCAMEVCSFENGSLCKWYQPISGNLIQDSNTFRWGVGNGTSIHHGEENHRPSVDHTTNTAAGWYLYADSSNGKFGDLADSVTPVISRTGPRCTLVFWTHMNGATVGSLQVLSKKDNVTSKLWAQSGQQGAQWKKVEIFLGVHSYVQVCNLSS
;
A
#
# COMPACT_ATOMS: atom_id res chain seq x y z
N MET A 1 45.20 9.58 11.42
CA MET A 1 44.86 10.32 12.66
C MET A 1 44.22 11.61 12.21
N SER A 2 42.88 11.66 12.29
CA SER A 2 42.05 12.81 11.99
C SER A 2 41.34 13.22 13.29
N ASP A 3 41.18 14.51 13.47
CA ASP A 3 40.89 15.27 14.69
C ASP A 3 39.39 15.39 15.03
N GLU A 4 38.54 14.47 14.57
CA GLU A 4 37.08 14.55 14.72
C GLU A 4 36.51 13.73 15.88
N LYS A 5 37.13 13.78 17.07
CA LYS A 5 36.60 13.13 18.29
C LYS A 5 35.67 13.99 19.15
N GLN A 6 35.24 15.17 18.66
CA GLN A 6 34.47 16.11 19.46
C GLN A 6 33.64 17.11 18.63
N CYS A 7 32.72 16.62 17.80
CA CYS A 7 31.80 17.48 17.03
C CYS A 7 30.42 16.83 16.83
N SER A 8 29.64 16.65 17.91
CA SER A 8 28.29 16.06 17.88
C SER A 8 27.17 17.03 17.42
N SER A 9 27.50 18.05 16.59
CA SER A 9 26.50 18.99 16.07
C SER A 9 26.85 19.60 14.71
N TYR A 10 27.76 18.99 13.93
CA TYR A 10 28.22 19.53 12.65
C TYR A 10 28.02 18.50 11.54
N GLU A 11 27.24 18.83 10.52
CA GLU A 11 27.12 18.01 9.32
C GLU A 11 28.21 18.38 8.31
N ARG A 12 29.12 17.43 8.11
CA ARG A 12 30.00 17.37 6.95
C ARG A 12 29.50 16.22 6.07
N CYS A 13 29.30 16.49 4.78
CA CYS A 13 29.00 15.51 3.77
C CYS A 13 30.26 15.24 2.95
N ASP A 14 30.85 14.08 3.18
CA ASP A 14 32.06 13.56 2.51
C ASP A 14 31.73 12.59 1.36
N PHE A 15 30.45 12.34 1.11
CA PHE A 15 29.95 11.44 0.07
C PHE A 15 30.35 9.96 0.21
N GLU A 16 30.86 9.49 1.36
CA GLU A 16 31.32 8.09 1.51
C GLU A 16 30.20 7.08 1.75
N ASP A 17 29.17 7.45 2.50
CA ASP A 17 28.03 6.58 2.82
C ASP A 17 26.75 6.90 2.01
N GLY A 18 26.78 7.92 1.14
CA GLY A 18 25.63 8.34 0.34
C GLY A 18 25.71 9.79 -0.17
N LEU A 19 24.55 10.42 -0.39
CA LEU A 19 24.44 11.83 -0.81
C LEU A 19 24.18 12.81 0.35
N CYS A 20 24.17 12.36 1.60
CA CYS A 20 23.96 13.18 2.82
C CYS A 20 22.81 14.21 2.72
N SER A 21 21.61 13.73 2.35
CA SER A 21 20.40 14.56 2.17
C SER A 21 20.51 15.66 1.11
N VAL A 22 21.50 15.56 0.22
CA VAL A 22 21.64 16.41 -0.95
C VAL A 22 20.89 15.77 -2.12
N ILE A 23 19.92 16.49 -2.67
CA ILE A 23 18.98 16.00 -3.69
C ILE A 23 19.39 16.53 -5.07
N GLN A 24 19.31 15.65 -6.07
CA GLN A 24 19.52 15.99 -7.48
C GLN A 24 18.18 16.04 -8.21
N ASP A 25 18.05 16.97 -9.17
CA ASP A 25 16.85 17.14 -9.98
C ASP A 25 16.61 15.91 -10.89
N GLN A 26 15.48 15.21 -10.71
CA GLN A 26 15.16 13.94 -11.39
C GLN A 26 14.68 14.12 -12.85
N SER A 27 14.53 15.36 -13.33
CA SER A 27 13.94 15.68 -14.64
C SER A 27 14.85 15.43 -15.85
N LEU A 28 16.14 15.10 -15.66
CA LEU A 28 17.09 14.84 -16.74
C LEU A 28 17.89 13.56 -16.48
N ARG A 29 17.83 12.59 -17.41
CA ARG A 29 18.50 11.26 -17.31
C ARG A 29 20.05 11.30 -17.24
N LEU A 30 20.69 12.46 -17.10
CA LEU A 30 22.15 12.65 -17.05
C LEU A 30 22.49 13.87 -16.15
N GLY A 31 23.03 13.66 -14.94
CA GLY A 31 23.47 14.74 -14.03
C GLY A 31 24.64 14.33 -13.13
N TRP A 32 24.80 14.93 -11.94
CA TRP A 32 25.90 14.62 -11.00
C TRP A 32 25.99 13.12 -10.70
N THR A 33 27.20 12.58 -10.74
CA THR A 33 27.47 11.15 -10.53
C THR A 33 28.46 10.97 -9.38
N ARG A 34 28.08 10.14 -8.41
CA ARG A 34 28.97 9.70 -7.33
C ARG A 34 29.93 8.65 -7.88
N ARG A 35 31.23 8.93 -7.82
CA ARG A 35 32.27 8.00 -8.24
C ARG A 35 33.52 8.14 -7.40
N ASN A 36 34.38 7.13 -7.47
CA ASN A 36 35.72 7.17 -6.88
C ASN A 36 36.80 7.14 -7.97
N GLY A 37 38.05 7.31 -7.56
CA GLY A 37 39.21 7.36 -8.46
C GLY A 37 39.43 6.11 -9.31
N MET A 38 38.90 4.94 -8.88
CA MET A 38 39.09 3.65 -9.58
C MET A 38 38.07 3.37 -10.69
N THR A 39 36.90 3.99 -10.64
CA THR A 39 35.74 3.63 -11.50
C THR A 39 35.55 4.54 -12.71
N GLY A 40 36.22 5.70 -12.77
CA GLY A 40 36.07 6.67 -13.85
C GLY A 40 37.28 6.77 -14.80
N PRO A 41 37.07 6.88 -16.13
CA PRO A 41 38.16 7.01 -17.11
C PRO A 41 38.80 8.41 -17.15
N SER A 42 38.24 9.40 -16.44
CA SER A 42 38.66 10.82 -16.47
C SER A 42 38.99 11.38 -15.06
N PRO A 43 39.90 12.38 -14.95
CA PRO A 43 40.24 13.00 -13.66
C PRO A 43 39.04 13.70 -13.00
N PRO A 44 39.02 13.88 -11.65
CA PRO A 44 40.08 13.54 -10.70
C PRO A 44 40.13 12.03 -10.41
N PHE A 45 41.34 11.49 -10.19
CA PHE A 45 41.58 10.08 -9.87
C PHE A 45 41.70 9.81 -8.37
N TYR A 46 41.43 10.83 -7.56
CA TYR A 46 41.51 10.83 -6.12
C TYR A 46 40.56 11.91 -5.59
N ASP A 47 40.00 11.68 -4.40
CA ASP A 47 39.22 12.67 -3.66
C ASP A 47 40.09 13.87 -3.22
N HIS A 48 39.54 14.85 -2.51
CA HIS A 48 40.33 16.00 -2.07
C HIS A 48 41.45 15.63 -1.07
N ASN A 49 41.34 14.50 -0.36
CA ASN A 49 42.36 13.98 0.57
C ASN A 49 43.47 13.18 -0.12
N GLY A 50 43.34 12.87 -1.41
CA GLY A 50 44.31 12.10 -2.18
C GLY A 50 44.09 10.58 -2.14
N ASP A 51 42.92 10.12 -1.68
CA ASP A 51 42.50 8.72 -1.67
C ASP A 51 41.77 8.35 -2.97
N MET A 52 42.16 7.22 -3.56
CA MET A 52 41.57 6.71 -4.81
C MET A 52 40.30 5.88 -4.58
N LEU A 53 40.06 5.42 -3.35
CA LEU A 53 38.90 4.61 -2.97
C LEU A 53 37.73 5.46 -2.46
N ALA A 54 38.03 6.66 -1.96
CA ALA A 54 37.08 7.67 -1.53
C ALA A 54 36.23 8.21 -2.68
N HIS A 55 34.99 8.56 -2.38
CA HIS A 55 33.96 8.95 -3.32
C HIS A 55 33.75 10.47 -3.34
N PHE A 56 33.57 11.01 -4.54
CA PHE A 56 33.24 12.41 -4.77
C PHE A 56 32.13 12.52 -5.83
N LEU A 57 31.50 13.69 -5.94
CA LEU A 57 30.51 13.97 -6.99
C LEU A 57 31.17 14.59 -8.22
N SER A 58 30.83 14.08 -9.40
CA SER A 58 31.39 14.56 -10.67
C SER A 58 30.34 14.75 -11.77
N LEU A 59 30.58 15.70 -12.66
CA LEU A 59 29.72 16.07 -13.77
C LEU A 59 30.49 15.94 -15.09
N SER A 60 29.95 15.17 -16.05
CA SER A 60 30.53 14.90 -17.38
C SER A 60 29.76 15.58 -18.53
N PRO A 61 30.40 15.90 -19.68
CA PRO A 61 29.77 16.65 -20.76
C PRO A 61 28.85 15.74 -21.57
N ASN A 62 27.54 15.99 -21.52
CA ASN A 62 26.64 15.37 -22.51
C ASN A 62 25.32 16.11 -22.80
N VAL A 63 25.05 17.28 -22.22
CA VAL A 63 23.87 18.11 -22.57
C VAL A 63 24.16 19.58 -22.21
N ASP A 64 23.71 20.54 -23.03
CA ASP A 64 23.91 22.00 -22.85
C ASP A 64 23.17 22.63 -21.63
N SER A 65 22.43 21.81 -20.86
CA SER A 65 21.58 22.24 -19.73
C SER A 65 22.32 22.20 -18.37
N PRO A 66 22.13 23.19 -17.48
CA PRO A 66 22.76 23.22 -16.16
C PRO A 66 22.17 22.15 -15.21
N SER A 67 23.04 21.35 -14.59
CA SER A 67 22.68 20.35 -13.57
C SER A 67 22.77 20.93 -12.16
N SER A 68 21.69 20.79 -11.37
CA SER A 68 21.58 21.38 -10.03
C SER A 68 21.59 20.33 -8.92
N LEU A 69 22.25 20.65 -7.83
CA LEU A 69 22.38 19.86 -6.61
C LEU A 69 21.90 20.71 -5.42
N ARG A 70 20.97 20.20 -4.60
CA ARG A 70 20.25 20.97 -3.57
C ARG A 70 20.46 20.39 -2.17
N SER A 71 20.85 21.19 -1.20
CA SER A 71 20.94 20.78 0.22
C SER A 71 19.55 20.66 0.86
N ARG A 72 19.47 20.25 2.12
CA ARG A 72 18.30 20.53 2.97
C ARG A 72 18.09 22.03 3.24
N VAL A 73 16.98 22.38 3.88
CA VAL A 73 16.60 23.77 4.20
C VAL A 73 17.17 24.23 5.55
N PHE A 74 17.58 25.49 5.63
CA PHE A 74 18.14 26.16 6.80
C PHE A 74 17.29 27.36 7.24
N LEU A 75 17.28 27.65 8.54
CA LEU A 75 16.59 28.80 9.15
C LEU A 75 17.27 30.14 8.81
N PRO A 76 16.55 31.28 8.92
CA PRO A 76 17.14 32.62 8.76
C PRO A 76 18.37 32.84 9.63
N THR A 77 19.40 33.50 9.07
CA THR A 77 20.67 33.74 9.77
C THR A 77 20.57 34.95 10.71
N ASN A 78 20.95 34.80 11.99
CA ASN A 78 21.07 35.91 12.95
C ASN A 78 22.49 36.50 12.95
N ASN A 79 22.62 37.81 13.17
CA ASN A 79 23.90 38.54 13.19
C ASN A 79 24.90 38.08 14.28
N GLN A 80 24.50 37.21 15.22
CA GLN A 80 25.38 36.69 16.27
C GLN A 80 26.30 35.55 15.81
N HIS A 81 25.90 34.73 14.82
CA HIS A 81 26.72 33.65 14.26
C HIS A 81 26.53 33.60 12.73
N ALA A 82 27.57 33.92 11.97
CA ALA A 82 27.49 33.91 10.51
C ALA A 82 27.49 32.48 9.96
N CYS A 83 26.45 32.09 9.21
CA CYS A 83 26.41 30.82 8.48
C CYS A 83 27.47 30.82 7.36
N GLN A 84 28.35 29.81 7.37
CA GLN A 84 29.40 29.61 6.38
C GLN A 84 29.31 28.20 5.80
N ILE A 85 29.51 28.10 4.50
CA ILE A 85 29.62 26.85 3.76
C ILE A 85 31.05 26.68 3.31
N THR A 86 31.61 25.52 3.55
CA THR A 86 32.90 25.10 2.99
C THR A 86 32.68 23.93 2.06
N PHE A 87 33.36 23.91 0.92
CA PHE A 87 33.41 22.76 0.02
C PHE A 87 34.71 22.77 -0.79
N TYR A 88 35.09 21.60 -1.31
CA TYR A 88 36.16 21.45 -2.27
C TYR A 88 35.59 21.29 -3.67
N HIS A 89 36.30 21.81 -4.67
CA HIS A 89 35.90 21.69 -6.06
C HIS A 89 37.12 21.46 -6.96
N PHE A 90 36.90 20.81 -8.09
CA PHE A 90 37.92 20.44 -9.05
C PHE A 90 37.41 20.69 -10.48
N PHE A 91 38.31 21.16 -11.34
CA PHE A 91 38.09 21.25 -12.78
C PHE A 91 39.20 20.46 -13.50
N SER A 92 38.93 19.88 -14.68
CA SER A 92 39.97 19.22 -15.48
C SER A 92 40.55 20.14 -16.58
N GLN A 93 39.80 20.51 -17.62
CA GLN A 93 40.16 21.48 -18.67
C GLN A 93 38.90 22.17 -19.25
N ALA A 94 39.04 23.39 -19.78
CA ALA A 94 38.00 24.43 -19.71
C ALA A 94 36.95 24.46 -20.85
N ASN A 95 35.68 24.23 -20.47
CA ASN A 95 34.51 25.04 -20.87
C ASN A 95 33.31 24.80 -19.91
N GLY A 96 33.56 24.93 -18.60
CA GLY A 96 32.59 24.65 -17.54
C GLY A 96 32.39 25.80 -16.55
N LYS A 97 31.17 25.93 -16.02
CA LYS A 97 30.76 26.92 -15.02
C LYS A 97 30.17 26.20 -13.80
N LEU A 98 30.78 26.40 -12.63
CA LEU A 98 30.22 25.97 -11.34
C LEU A 98 29.74 27.21 -10.58
N THR A 99 28.50 27.18 -10.11
CA THR A 99 27.94 28.23 -9.25
C THR A 99 27.40 27.64 -7.96
N ALA A 100 27.56 28.38 -6.86
CA ALA A 100 26.97 28.06 -5.57
C ALA A 100 26.11 29.25 -5.13
N GLY A 101 24.86 28.99 -4.76
CA GLY A 101 23.90 30.02 -4.42
C GLY A 101 22.91 29.57 -3.37
N ILE A 102 21.99 30.46 -3.01
CA ILE A 102 20.89 30.16 -2.09
C ILE A 102 19.54 30.38 -2.77
N GLN A 103 18.55 29.60 -2.37
CA GLN A 103 17.17 29.69 -2.80
C GLN A 103 16.27 29.83 -1.58
N THR A 104 15.43 30.85 -1.54
CA THR A 104 14.58 31.16 -0.38
C THR A 104 13.10 30.79 -0.57
N THR A 105 12.69 30.46 -1.79
CA THR A 105 11.32 30.07 -2.16
C THR A 105 11.34 28.86 -3.09
N CYS A 106 10.34 27.98 -2.99
CA CYS A 106 10.23 26.80 -3.85
C CYS A 106 10.13 27.22 -5.33
N GLY A 107 10.93 26.61 -6.22
CA GLY A 107 10.99 26.97 -7.65
C GLY A 107 11.51 28.38 -7.99
N GLY A 108 11.77 29.24 -6.99
CA GLY A 108 12.29 30.59 -7.18
C GLY A 108 13.72 30.69 -7.74
N PRO A 109 14.16 31.88 -8.19
CA PRO A 109 15.48 32.08 -8.74
C PRO A 109 16.58 31.83 -7.69
N VAL A 110 17.63 31.10 -8.08
CA VAL A 110 18.81 30.88 -7.24
C VAL A 110 19.63 32.17 -7.17
N ARG A 111 19.81 32.72 -5.97
CA ARG A 111 20.70 33.86 -5.74
C ARG A 111 22.14 33.36 -5.67
N HIS A 112 22.88 33.48 -6.77
CA HIS A 112 24.28 33.09 -6.84
C HIS A 112 25.14 33.90 -5.85
N LEU A 113 25.84 33.22 -4.96
CA LEU A 113 26.76 33.83 -3.99
C LEU A 113 28.21 33.68 -4.43
N TRP A 114 28.50 32.62 -5.18
CA TRP A 114 29.82 32.33 -5.71
C TRP A 114 29.69 31.68 -7.09
N GLN A 115 30.63 31.99 -7.97
CA GLN A 115 30.75 31.35 -9.26
C GLN A 115 32.22 31.22 -9.63
N ASN A 116 32.56 30.12 -10.28
CA ASN A 116 33.86 29.92 -10.91
C ASN A 116 33.65 29.37 -12.32
N THR A 117 34.23 30.04 -13.30
CA THR A 117 34.31 29.61 -14.70
C THR A 117 35.76 29.23 -14.95
N ALA A 118 36.02 27.94 -15.17
CA ALA A 118 37.40 27.46 -15.16
C ALA A 118 38.20 27.96 -16.37
N GLY A 119 39.42 28.42 -16.08
CA GLY A 119 40.59 28.30 -16.95
C GLY A 119 41.46 27.10 -16.52
N LEU A 120 42.49 26.76 -17.30
CA LEU A 120 43.41 25.61 -17.11
C LEU A 120 43.81 25.34 -15.64
N GLN A 121 43.22 24.36 -14.94
CA GLN A 121 43.75 23.86 -13.66
C GLN A 121 43.16 22.50 -13.22
N HIS A 122 44.03 21.50 -12.98
CA HIS A 122 43.74 20.13 -12.52
C HIS A 122 44.02 19.95 -11.00
N GLN A 123 43.40 20.74 -10.12
CA GLN A 123 43.65 20.67 -8.67
C GLN A 123 42.36 20.88 -7.87
N TRP A 124 42.27 20.20 -6.71
CA TRP A 124 41.19 20.41 -5.74
C TRP A 124 41.42 21.73 -5.00
N GLU A 125 40.42 22.60 -4.99
CA GLU A 125 40.46 23.92 -4.37
C GLU A 125 39.34 24.08 -3.34
N ARG A 126 39.68 24.62 -2.17
CA ARG A 126 38.75 24.87 -1.06
C ARG A 126 38.11 26.25 -1.20
N ASN A 127 36.78 26.31 -1.16
CA ASN A 127 36.03 27.56 -1.09
C ASN A 127 35.24 27.68 0.21
N VAL A 128 35.07 28.94 0.67
CA VAL A 128 34.23 29.28 1.82
C VAL A 128 33.29 30.42 1.46
N ILE A 129 31.98 30.19 1.59
CA ILE A 129 30.92 31.15 1.27
C ILE A 129 30.22 31.56 2.56
N LYS A 130 30.07 32.86 2.80
CA LYS A 130 29.27 33.39 3.91
C LYS A 130 27.85 33.65 3.44
N ILE A 131 26.88 33.13 4.18
CA ILE A 131 25.45 33.28 3.89
C ILE A 131 24.81 34.26 4.87
N GLN A 132 24.06 35.19 4.30
CA GLN A 132 23.15 36.07 5.03
C GLN A 132 21.78 36.01 4.37
N SER A 133 20.79 35.50 5.11
CA SER A 133 19.40 35.39 4.68
C SER A 133 18.47 35.73 5.84
N SER A 134 17.51 36.63 5.59
CA SER A 134 16.41 36.95 6.53
C SER A 134 15.25 35.96 6.42
N GLN A 135 15.29 35.03 5.47
CA GLN A 135 14.29 34.01 5.20
C GLN A 135 14.91 32.60 5.26
N ARG A 136 14.07 31.56 5.41
CA ARG A 136 14.52 30.17 5.26
C ARG A 136 15.17 29.99 3.89
N PHE A 137 16.25 29.23 3.79
CA PHE A 137 17.01 29.10 2.55
C PHE A 137 17.56 27.69 2.35
N GLN A 138 17.67 27.28 1.09
CA GLN A 138 18.31 26.05 0.63
C GLN A 138 19.56 26.44 -0.16
N VAL A 139 20.61 25.61 -0.12
CA VAL A 139 21.86 25.85 -0.84
C VAL A 139 21.85 25.05 -2.12
N VAL A 140 22.20 25.68 -3.24
CA VAL A 140 22.16 25.06 -4.57
C VAL A 140 23.51 25.19 -5.25
N PHE A 141 24.09 24.06 -5.65
CA PHE A 141 25.27 23.98 -6.51
C PHE A 141 24.82 23.66 -7.93
N GLN A 142 25.16 24.52 -8.91
CA GLN A 142 24.81 24.33 -10.31
C GLN A 142 26.07 24.23 -11.16
N GLY A 143 26.23 23.10 -11.85
CA GLY A 143 27.30 22.86 -12.80
C GLY A 143 26.76 22.87 -14.23
N GLN A 144 27.44 23.60 -15.12
CA GLN A 144 27.15 23.63 -16.56
C GLN A 144 28.44 23.39 -17.33
N MET A 145 28.41 22.52 -18.34
CA MET A 145 29.53 22.23 -19.22
C MET A 145 29.10 22.45 -20.67
N ILE A 146 29.90 23.16 -21.46
CA ILE A 146 29.66 23.38 -22.88
C ILE A 146 30.35 22.25 -23.64
N SER A 147 29.59 21.45 -24.41
CA SER A 147 30.11 20.28 -25.14
C SER A 147 31.25 20.65 -26.09
N THR A 148 32.51 20.46 -25.70
CA THR A 148 33.67 20.44 -26.60
C THR A 148 33.97 19.00 -27.02
N LEU A 149 34.69 18.81 -28.13
CA LEU A 149 34.99 17.48 -28.72
C LEU A 149 35.94 16.61 -27.87
N GLU A 150 36.37 17.05 -26.68
CA GLU A 150 37.32 16.35 -25.83
C GLU A 150 36.61 15.55 -24.71
N ARG A 151 36.89 14.25 -24.62
CA ARG A 151 36.14 13.28 -23.80
C ARG A 151 36.48 13.26 -22.30
N ASP A 152 37.38 14.13 -21.84
CA ASP A 152 37.97 14.05 -20.48
C ASP A 152 37.69 15.30 -19.62
N GLU A 153 36.74 16.15 -20.03
CA GLU A 153 36.31 17.33 -19.25
C GLU A 153 35.39 16.92 -18.08
N VAL A 154 35.68 17.40 -16.86
CA VAL A 154 34.92 17.08 -15.64
C VAL A 154 34.93 18.27 -14.68
N ILE A 155 33.78 18.51 -14.04
CA ILE A 155 33.65 19.31 -12.81
C ILE A 155 33.40 18.34 -11.65
N ALA A 156 34.12 18.45 -10.55
CA ALA A 156 33.86 17.65 -9.35
C ALA A 156 33.77 18.52 -8.09
N ILE A 157 33.02 18.04 -7.11
CA ILE A 157 32.83 18.66 -5.78
C ILE A 157 32.96 17.59 -4.71
N ASP A 158 33.44 18.00 -3.54
CA ASP A 158 33.71 17.10 -2.42
C ASP A 158 33.63 17.85 -1.08
N ASP A 159 33.38 17.12 0.01
CA ASP A 159 33.51 17.59 1.39
C ASP A 159 32.73 18.87 1.75
N ILE A 160 31.41 18.83 1.56
CA ILE A 160 30.52 19.96 1.86
C ILE A 160 30.28 20.03 3.37
N SER A 161 30.60 21.16 4.01
CA SER A 161 30.36 21.36 5.45
C SER A 161 29.70 22.71 5.75
N PHE A 162 28.83 22.68 6.76
CA PHE A 162 28.09 23.84 7.24
C PHE A 162 28.58 24.24 8.64
N SER A 163 28.87 25.52 8.85
CA SER A 163 29.24 26.04 10.16
C SER A 163 28.06 26.02 11.14
N SER A 164 28.32 26.13 12.45
CA SER A 164 27.29 26.22 13.50
C SER A 164 26.32 27.40 13.38
N GLY A 165 26.61 28.39 12.52
CA GLY A 165 25.67 29.46 12.21
C GLY A 165 24.52 29.04 11.26
N CYS A 166 24.58 27.84 10.68
CA CYS A 166 23.58 27.31 9.76
C CYS A 166 22.68 26.30 10.51
N LEU A 167 21.53 26.75 11.01
CA LEU A 167 20.60 25.91 11.77
C LEU A 167 19.61 25.21 10.82
N PRO A 168 19.57 23.86 10.75
CA PRO A 168 18.62 23.14 9.92
C PRO A 168 17.19 23.28 10.44
N THR A 169 16.20 23.13 9.55
CA THR A 169 14.76 23.11 9.90
C THR A 169 14.23 21.67 9.88
N ASN A 170 13.26 21.36 10.75
CA ASN A 170 12.56 20.08 10.77
C ASN A 170 11.52 19.96 9.64
N ASP A 171 11.08 21.08 9.05
CA ASP A 171 10.39 21.12 7.76
C ASP A 171 11.42 21.09 6.63
N GLU A 172 11.38 20.10 5.73
CA GLU A 172 12.19 20.11 4.50
C GLU A 172 11.69 21.10 3.44
N ASN A 173 10.58 21.80 3.70
CA ASN A 173 9.93 22.68 2.72
C ASN A 173 10.31 24.16 2.92
N LEU A 174 10.76 24.81 1.84
CA LEU A 174 10.91 26.27 1.78
C LEU A 174 9.52 26.94 1.77
N PRO A 175 9.36 28.13 2.38
CA PRO A 175 8.12 28.89 2.30
C PRO A 175 7.85 29.27 0.83
N CYS A 176 6.86 28.62 0.24
CA CYS A 176 6.33 29.01 -1.05
C CYS A 176 5.60 30.36 -0.87
N GLN A 177 6.11 31.43 -1.48
CA GLN A 177 5.14 32.36 -2.06
C GLN A 177 4.55 31.58 -3.22
N GLU A 178 3.29 31.17 -3.08
CA GLU A 178 2.62 30.27 -4.01
C GLU A 178 2.62 30.84 -5.43
N ALA A 179 3.69 30.56 -6.16
CA ALA A 179 3.68 30.38 -7.59
C ALA A 179 3.16 28.95 -7.82
N SER A 180 1.84 28.88 -7.96
CA SER A 180 1.09 27.70 -8.41
C SER A 180 1.71 27.10 -9.67
N ASN A 181 1.93 25.78 -9.66
CA ASN A 181 1.84 24.92 -10.85
C ASN A 181 1.22 23.59 -10.40
N THR A 182 -0.11 23.56 -10.46
CA THR A 182 -1.00 22.43 -10.76
C THR A 182 -0.38 21.06 -11.07
N GLU A 183 -0.61 20.06 -10.21
CA GLU A 183 -1.57 19.01 -10.59
C GLU A 183 -2.94 19.46 -10.09
N GLU A 184 -3.95 19.33 -10.95
CA GLU A 184 -5.24 20.00 -10.88
C GLU A 184 -6.03 19.69 -9.60
N THR A 185 -6.06 20.64 -8.66
CA THR A 185 -7.36 21.01 -8.07
C THR A 185 -8.16 21.66 -9.18
N LEU A 186 -9.19 20.98 -9.66
CA LEU A 186 -10.13 21.50 -10.63
C LEU A 186 -10.94 22.65 -9.99
N CYS A 187 -10.35 23.85 -9.95
CA CYS A 187 -11.15 25.08 -10.01
C CYS A 187 -11.81 25.05 -11.39
N HIS A 188 -12.99 24.45 -11.50
CA HIS A 188 -13.78 24.59 -12.70
C HIS A 188 -13.99 26.09 -12.93
N PRO A 189 -13.59 26.66 -14.08
CA PRO A 189 -14.04 27.98 -14.47
C PRO A 189 -15.55 27.88 -14.64
N ASP A 190 -16.30 28.33 -13.64
CA ASP A 190 -17.74 28.39 -13.75
C ASP A 190 -18.11 29.51 -14.73
N ALA A 191 -18.17 29.18 -16.01
CA ALA A 191 -18.64 30.07 -17.06
C ALA A 191 -20.11 30.49 -16.84
N SER A 192 -20.85 29.81 -15.95
CA SER A 192 -22.25 30.13 -15.63
C SER A 192 -22.38 31.36 -14.72
N LEU A 193 -21.38 31.69 -13.90
CA LEU A 193 -21.33 32.95 -13.13
C LEU A 193 -21.13 34.19 -14.02
N CYS A 194 -20.80 33.99 -15.31
CA CYS A 194 -20.54 35.05 -16.29
C CYS A 194 -21.72 35.34 -17.24
N ARG A 195 -22.93 34.83 -16.98
CA ARG A 195 -24.15 35.26 -17.69
C ARG A 195 -25.18 35.89 -16.75
N PHE A 196 -25.06 37.21 -16.57
CA PHE A 196 -26.23 38.04 -16.29
C PHE A 196 -26.87 38.48 -17.61
N ASN A 197 -28.09 38.00 -17.84
CA ASN A 197 -29.03 38.68 -18.74
C ASN A 197 -29.46 39.98 -18.06
N SER A 198 -29.01 41.11 -18.60
CA SER A 198 -29.48 42.43 -18.20
C SER A 198 -30.84 42.70 -18.83
N THR A 199 -31.90 42.65 -18.03
CA THR A 199 -33.00 43.62 -18.12
C THR A 199 -33.01 44.62 -16.97
N ASP A 200 -31.95 44.69 -16.15
CA ASP A 200 -31.79 45.77 -15.18
C ASP A 200 -30.40 46.42 -15.30
N GLY A 201 -30.40 47.73 -15.56
CA GLY A 201 -29.19 48.51 -15.75
C GLY A 201 -28.43 48.69 -14.43
N GLY A 202 -27.22 48.16 -14.34
CA GLY A 202 -26.30 48.53 -13.25
C GLY A 202 -25.03 47.70 -13.08
N LEU A 203 -24.96 46.44 -13.51
CA LEU A 203 -23.83 45.55 -13.19
C LEU A 203 -23.42 44.70 -14.41
N LYS A 204 -22.18 44.88 -14.91
CA LYS A 204 -21.57 44.03 -15.94
C LYS A 204 -20.24 43.45 -15.43
N LEU A 205 -20.07 42.13 -15.58
CA LEU A 205 -18.79 41.41 -15.41
C LEU A 205 -18.02 41.42 -16.74
N CYS A 206 -16.69 41.43 -16.71
CA CYS A 206 -15.88 41.51 -17.94
C CYS A 206 -15.90 40.19 -18.72
N GLN A 207 -16.62 40.21 -19.84
CA GLN A 207 -16.87 39.05 -20.72
C GLN A 207 -15.60 38.59 -21.44
N ALA A 208 -15.43 37.28 -21.64
CA ALA A 208 -14.32 36.70 -22.39
C ALA A 208 -14.31 37.21 -23.84
N CYS A 209 -13.13 37.57 -24.35
CA CYS A 209 -12.94 38.11 -25.69
C CYS A 209 -11.74 37.49 -26.40
N GLY A 210 -12.02 36.69 -27.43
CA GLY A 210 -11.01 36.19 -28.38
C GLY A 210 -10.95 36.98 -29.68
N PHE A 211 -11.50 38.20 -29.72
CA PHE A 211 -11.49 39.13 -30.86
C PHE A 211 -11.96 38.60 -32.23
N GLU A 212 -12.52 37.40 -32.34
CA GLU A 212 -12.95 36.81 -33.62
C GLU A 212 -14.11 37.55 -34.30
N PHE A 213 -14.95 38.23 -33.53
CA PHE A 213 -16.12 38.94 -34.06
C PHE A 213 -16.03 40.48 -33.91
N ASP A 214 -15.49 41.00 -32.81
CA ASP A 214 -15.35 42.46 -32.53
C ASP A 214 -14.33 42.71 -31.38
N MET A 215 -14.10 43.96 -30.98
CA MET A 215 -13.23 44.38 -29.86
C MET A 215 -13.82 44.12 -28.45
N CYS A 216 -14.98 43.47 -28.33
CA CYS A 216 -15.66 43.11 -27.07
C CYS A 216 -15.65 44.20 -25.96
N ASN A 217 -16.05 45.43 -26.31
CA ASN A 217 -16.05 46.61 -25.39
C ASN A 217 -14.67 47.06 -24.88
N TRP A 218 -13.57 46.58 -25.47
CA TRP A 218 -12.24 47.14 -25.29
C TRP A 218 -12.06 48.33 -26.23
N VAL A 219 -11.54 49.44 -25.70
CA VAL A 219 -11.36 50.69 -26.43
C VAL A 219 -9.88 50.99 -26.53
N ALA A 220 -9.36 51.06 -27.76
CA ALA A 220 -8.04 51.56 -28.03
C ALA A 220 -8.07 53.10 -28.01
N GLU A 221 -7.29 53.72 -27.12
CA GLU A 221 -7.18 55.18 -27.10
C GLU A 221 -6.24 55.64 -28.22
N SER A 222 -6.72 56.55 -29.07
CA SER A 222 -5.94 57.15 -30.15
C SER A 222 -5.82 58.66 -29.95
N SER A 223 -4.68 59.10 -29.41
CA SER A 223 -4.21 60.48 -29.52
C SER A 223 -3.58 60.67 -30.89
N ALA A 224 -3.95 61.75 -31.60
CA ALA A 224 -3.40 62.04 -32.93
C ALA A 224 -1.85 62.03 -32.90
N GLY A 225 -1.24 61.02 -33.52
CA GLY A 225 0.21 60.83 -33.59
C GLY A 225 0.82 59.77 -32.66
N GLN A 226 0.04 58.93 -31.95
CA GLN A 226 0.53 57.79 -31.15
C GLN A 226 0.10 56.44 -31.73
N SER A 227 0.93 55.41 -31.51
CA SER A 227 0.61 54.01 -31.87
C SER A 227 -0.62 53.55 -31.11
N SER A 228 -1.60 53.01 -31.83
CA SER A 228 -2.85 52.48 -31.26
C SER A 228 -2.95 50.98 -31.51
N TRP A 229 -3.62 50.27 -30.61
CA TRP A 229 -3.95 48.86 -30.78
C TRP A 229 -4.94 48.67 -31.94
N VAL A 230 -4.66 47.74 -32.84
CA VAL A 230 -5.47 47.46 -34.03
C VAL A 230 -5.84 45.98 -34.07
N ARG A 231 -7.13 45.68 -34.26
CA ARG A 231 -7.60 44.33 -34.55
C ARG A 231 -7.24 43.97 -35.99
N THR A 232 -6.52 42.88 -36.17
CA THR A 232 -6.07 42.43 -37.50
C THR A 232 -6.03 40.92 -37.56
N LYS A 233 -6.10 40.36 -38.78
CA LYS A 233 -5.85 38.94 -38.99
C LYS A 233 -4.36 38.68 -38.91
N THR A 234 -3.96 37.61 -38.25
CA THR A 234 -2.54 37.30 -38.02
C THR A 234 -1.76 37.15 -39.34
N ARG A 235 -2.42 36.68 -40.41
CA ARG A 235 -1.88 36.58 -41.78
C ARG A 235 -1.73 37.92 -42.52
N GLU A 236 -2.48 38.95 -42.14
CA GLU A 236 -2.46 40.27 -42.78
C GLU A 236 -1.45 41.22 -42.11
N ILE A 237 -0.80 40.79 -41.03
CA ILE A 237 0.28 41.52 -40.36
C ILE A 237 1.49 41.59 -41.31
N PRO A 238 2.09 42.77 -41.56
CA PRO A 238 3.21 42.91 -42.48
C PRO A 238 4.37 41.98 -42.07
N ILE A 239 4.88 41.23 -43.05
CA ILE A 239 5.95 40.23 -42.89
C ILE A 239 7.25 40.97 -42.57
N LEU A 240 7.48 41.27 -41.30
CA LEU A 240 8.78 41.60 -40.76
C LEU A 240 9.39 40.34 -40.15
N GLU A 241 10.71 40.25 -40.05
CA GLU A 241 11.44 39.07 -39.55
C GLU A 241 11.19 38.74 -38.06
N SER A 242 10.05 39.14 -37.46
CA SER A 242 9.74 38.92 -36.05
C SER A 242 8.28 38.58 -35.72
N THR A 243 7.30 38.65 -36.64
CA THR A 243 5.88 38.46 -36.28
C THR A 243 5.37 37.01 -36.31
N PRO A 244 4.43 36.61 -35.42
CA PRO A 244 3.77 35.30 -35.47
C PRO A 244 2.84 35.19 -36.68
N GLN A 245 2.78 34.01 -37.30
CA GLN A 245 2.01 33.76 -38.54
C GLN A 245 0.65 33.08 -38.30
N GLN A 246 0.35 32.69 -37.07
CA GLN A 246 -0.87 32.00 -36.65
C GLN A 246 -1.33 32.58 -35.31
N ASP A 247 -2.64 32.59 -35.05
CA ASP A 247 -3.20 32.96 -33.75
C ASP A 247 -2.86 31.92 -32.65
N GLN A 248 -3.32 32.09 -31.40
CA GLN A 248 -3.01 31.08 -30.37
C GLN A 248 -3.66 29.72 -30.62
N SER A 249 -4.73 29.70 -31.43
CA SER A 249 -5.50 28.50 -31.82
C SER A 249 -4.78 27.66 -32.87
N SER A 250 -3.65 28.15 -33.39
CA SER A 250 -3.00 27.62 -34.61
C SER A 250 -3.84 27.80 -35.88
N ASP A 251 -4.80 28.74 -35.85
CA ASP A 251 -5.58 29.19 -37.00
C ASP A 251 -4.85 30.34 -37.71
N ASP A 252 -4.65 30.20 -39.02
CA ASP A 252 -4.01 31.19 -39.87
C ASP A 252 -4.99 32.28 -40.36
N GLU A 253 -6.29 32.13 -40.14
CA GLU A 253 -7.35 33.11 -40.45
C GLU A 253 -7.89 33.86 -39.21
N GLY A 254 -7.42 33.52 -38.00
CA GLY A 254 -7.85 34.09 -36.72
C GLY A 254 -7.47 35.56 -36.49
N TYR A 255 -8.24 36.26 -35.65
CA TYR A 255 -8.11 37.69 -35.38
C TYR A 255 -7.50 37.95 -33.99
N CYS A 256 -6.42 38.73 -33.95
CA CYS A 256 -5.83 39.19 -32.69
C CYS A 256 -5.78 40.73 -32.64
N ILE A 257 -5.55 41.28 -31.44
CA ILE A 257 -5.22 42.70 -31.29
C ILE A 257 -3.71 42.85 -31.35
N TRP A 258 -3.24 43.76 -32.19
CA TRP A 258 -1.83 43.96 -32.46
C TRP A 258 -1.42 45.44 -32.39
N VAL A 259 -0.20 45.69 -31.95
CA VAL A 259 0.49 46.98 -32.06
C VAL A 259 1.95 46.74 -32.46
N GLY A 260 2.45 47.47 -33.44
CA GLY A 260 3.84 47.38 -33.86
C GLY A 260 4.24 48.54 -34.78
N ALA A 261 5.54 48.61 -35.09
CA ALA A 261 6.09 49.70 -35.90
C ALA A 261 5.68 49.56 -37.38
N MET A 262 4.85 50.47 -37.90
CA MET A 262 4.48 50.49 -39.33
C MET A 262 5.48 51.31 -40.17
N HIS A 263 5.98 50.72 -41.27
CA HIS A 263 6.90 51.36 -42.21
C HIS A 263 6.20 52.44 -43.05
N ALA A 264 6.25 53.71 -42.61
CA ALA A 264 6.17 54.88 -43.50
C ALA A 264 6.69 56.18 -42.83
N SER A 265 7.98 56.48 -43.05
CA SER A 265 8.51 57.84 -43.27
C SER A 265 8.37 58.97 -42.23
N THR A 266 8.17 58.71 -40.93
CA THR A 266 8.45 59.74 -39.89
C THR A 266 9.17 59.15 -38.68
N LEU A 267 10.21 59.85 -38.21
CA LEU A 267 11.17 59.41 -37.20
C LEU A 267 10.64 59.51 -35.74
N ASP A 268 9.32 59.65 -35.54
CA ASP A 268 8.73 60.14 -34.29
C ASP A 268 8.07 59.06 -33.40
N HIS A 269 8.19 57.76 -33.71
CA HIS A 269 7.45 56.69 -33.00
C HIS A 269 8.28 55.71 -32.16
N LEU A 270 9.59 55.92 -31.97
CA LEU A 270 10.36 55.14 -30.98
C LEU A 270 9.96 55.58 -29.55
N ASN A 271 9.59 54.63 -28.68
CA ASN A 271 8.90 54.84 -27.39
C ASN A 271 7.42 55.28 -27.48
N SER A 272 6.72 54.98 -28.58
CA SER A 272 5.26 55.17 -28.61
C SER A 272 4.57 54.19 -27.64
N ARG A 273 3.65 54.73 -26.86
CA ARG A 273 2.81 53.98 -25.91
C ARG A 273 1.41 53.85 -26.49
N ALA A 274 0.87 52.64 -26.46
CA ALA A 274 -0.48 52.32 -26.88
C ALA A 274 -1.27 51.81 -25.67
N TYR A 275 -2.48 52.34 -25.47
CA TYR A 275 -3.35 51.95 -24.36
C TYR A 275 -4.60 51.24 -24.87
N LEU A 276 -4.89 50.08 -24.30
CA LEU A 276 -6.12 49.33 -24.53
C LEU A 276 -6.89 49.25 -23.21
N ASN A 277 -8.06 49.88 -23.19
CA ASN A 277 -8.84 50.09 -21.97
C ASN A 277 -10.07 49.19 -21.97
N SER A 278 -10.31 48.50 -20.85
CA SER A 278 -11.52 47.73 -20.64
C SER A 278 -12.71 48.61 -20.25
N SER A 279 -13.92 48.06 -20.42
CA SER A 279 -15.10 48.54 -19.69
C SER A 279 -14.95 48.30 -18.18
N VAL A 280 -15.80 48.92 -17.34
CA VAL A 280 -15.71 48.79 -15.87
C VAL A 280 -16.00 47.33 -15.47
N CYS A 281 -15.02 46.69 -14.84
CA CYS A 281 -15.10 45.32 -14.31
C CYS A 281 -15.44 45.34 -12.82
N HIS A 282 -16.24 44.35 -12.38
CA HIS A 282 -16.56 44.13 -10.97
C HIS A 282 -16.05 42.75 -10.53
N CYS A 283 -15.38 42.66 -9.38
CA CYS A 283 -14.93 41.39 -8.79
C CYS A 283 -15.80 41.08 -7.55
N LEU A 284 -16.52 39.95 -7.59
CA LEU A 284 -17.48 39.53 -6.54
C LEU A 284 -16.94 38.39 -5.64
N GLY A 285 -15.84 37.72 -6.03
CA GLY A 285 -15.20 36.65 -5.26
C GLY A 285 -14.06 37.13 -4.35
N LYS A 286 -13.55 36.25 -3.48
CA LYS A 286 -12.43 36.58 -2.58
C LYS A 286 -11.09 36.66 -3.32
N SER A 287 -10.94 35.94 -4.44
CA SER A 287 -9.74 35.93 -5.28
C SER A 287 -10.15 35.94 -6.75
N CYS A 288 -9.88 37.04 -7.47
CA CYS A 288 -10.16 37.19 -8.91
C CYS A 288 -8.87 37.12 -9.73
N HIS A 289 -8.96 36.55 -10.93
CA HIS A 289 -7.86 36.30 -11.85
C HIS A 289 -8.16 36.91 -13.22
N LEU A 290 -7.15 37.51 -13.86
CA LEU A 290 -7.14 37.96 -15.25
C LEU A 290 -6.23 37.03 -16.04
N GLN A 291 -6.73 36.43 -17.12
CA GLN A 291 -5.91 35.59 -17.98
C GLN A 291 -6.03 36.02 -19.45
N PHE A 292 -4.91 35.95 -20.16
CA PHE A 292 -4.77 36.35 -21.57
C PHE A 292 -3.56 35.68 -22.23
N TYR A 293 -3.52 35.67 -23.56
CA TYR A 293 -2.36 35.25 -24.34
C TYR A 293 -1.65 36.47 -24.96
N TYR A 294 -0.32 36.42 -25.00
CA TYR A 294 0.47 37.49 -25.61
C TYR A 294 1.68 36.96 -26.39
N SER A 295 2.08 37.69 -27.42
CA SER A 295 3.33 37.48 -28.16
C SER A 295 4.01 38.83 -28.39
N MET A 296 5.30 38.94 -28.10
CA MET A 296 6.00 40.22 -28.21
C MET A 296 7.49 40.07 -28.49
N GLU A 297 8.03 41.02 -29.24
CA GLU A 297 9.46 41.16 -29.54
C GLU A 297 9.87 42.60 -29.31
N ASN A 298 11.03 42.82 -28.68
CA ASN A 298 11.62 44.16 -28.46
C ASN A 298 10.63 45.26 -28.03
N SER A 299 9.74 44.90 -27.09
CA SER A 299 8.65 45.76 -26.62
C SER A 299 8.48 45.55 -25.11
N VAL A 300 7.67 46.36 -24.46
CA VAL A 300 7.29 46.21 -23.04
C VAL A 300 5.79 46.21 -22.93
N LEU A 301 5.22 45.19 -22.29
CA LEU A 301 3.80 45.10 -21.99
C LEU A 301 3.57 45.28 -20.49
N ARG A 302 2.68 46.20 -20.13
CA ARG A 302 2.29 46.50 -18.76
C ARG A 302 0.78 46.35 -18.63
N VAL A 303 0.36 45.76 -17.51
CA VAL A 303 -1.06 45.66 -17.15
C VAL A 303 -1.28 46.43 -15.86
N GLY A 304 -2.18 47.39 -15.93
CA GLY A 304 -2.58 48.25 -14.84
C GLY A 304 -4.06 48.11 -14.48
N LEU A 305 -4.38 48.41 -13.23
CA LEU A 305 -5.76 48.57 -12.75
C LEU A 305 -6.02 50.04 -12.46
N TYR A 306 -7.10 50.56 -13.02
CA TYR A 306 -7.54 51.93 -12.79
C TYR A 306 -8.72 51.93 -11.80
N HIS A 307 -8.50 52.45 -10.60
CA HIS A 307 -9.49 52.55 -9.53
C HIS A 307 -9.36 53.91 -8.81
N ASN A 308 -10.49 54.55 -8.45
CA ASN A 308 -10.52 55.83 -7.73
C ASN A 308 -9.68 56.99 -8.32
N LYS A 309 -9.45 56.98 -9.64
CA LYS A 309 -8.62 57.96 -10.40
C LYS A 309 -7.10 57.82 -10.24
N GLU A 310 -6.63 56.71 -9.66
CA GLU A 310 -5.23 56.33 -9.66
C GLU A 310 -5.03 55.05 -10.48
N GLU A 311 -3.94 55.01 -11.26
CA GLU A 311 -3.54 53.84 -12.05
C GLU A 311 -2.43 53.12 -11.31
N GLU A 312 -2.64 51.83 -11.02
CA GLU A 312 -1.66 50.97 -10.36
C GLU A 312 -1.21 49.87 -11.32
N ILE A 313 0.08 49.88 -11.68
CA ILE A 313 0.69 48.85 -12.54
C ILE A 313 1.10 47.68 -11.66
N PHE A 314 0.52 46.51 -11.89
CA PHE A 314 0.74 45.33 -11.05
C PHE A 314 1.46 44.20 -11.81
N TRP A 315 1.52 44.27 -13.14
CA TRP A 315 2.23 43.31 -13.97
C TRP A 315 3.02 44.02 -15.07
N THR A 316 4.28 43.65 -15.25
CA THR A 316 5.17 44.20 -16.29
C THR A 316 6.03 43.09 -16.86
N TYR A 317 6.07 43.00 -18.19
CA TYR A 317 6.88 42.03 -18.90
C TYR A 317 7.66 42.72 -20.03
N SER A 318 8.96 42.41 -20.12
CA SER A 318 9.88 43.08 -21.05
C SER A 318 10.79 42.12 -21.83
N THR A 319 10.53 40.80 -21.73
CA THR A 319 11.34 39.77 -22.39
C THR A 319 10.67 39.32 -23.68
N SER A 320 11.45 39.04 -24.72
CA SER A 320 10.94 38.55 -26.00
C SER A 320 10.38 37.12 -25.90
N THR A 321 9.26 36.86 -26.58
CA THR A 321 8.63 35.54 -26.69
C THR A 321 9.06 34.76 -27.93
N HIS A 322 9.96 35.30 -28.76
CA HIS A 322 10.49 34.65 -29.97
C HIS A 322 9.38 34.10 -30.90
N ARG A 323 8.36 34.92 -31.15
CA ARG A 323 7.19 34.60 -32.02
C ARG A 323 6.25 33.50 -31.51
N LYS A 324 6.33 33.11 -30.24
CA LYS A 324 5.38 32.18 -29.63
C LYS A 324 4.35 32.91 -28.78
N TRP A 325 3.10 32.45 -28.83
CA TRP A 325 2.04 32.87 -27.91
C TRP A 325 2.30 32.26 -26.53
N VAL A 326 2.32 33.13 -25.52
CA VAL A 326 2.54 32.76 -24.12
C VAL A 326 1.28 33.10 -23.32
N LYS A 327 0.83 32.17 -22.49
CA LYS A 327 -0.30 32.34 -21.59
C LYS A 327 0.13 33.08 -20.33
N ALA A 328 -0.62 34.11 -19.93
CA ALA A 328 -0.49 34.79 -18.65
C ALA A 328 -1.77 34.60 -17.83
N ASP A 329 -1.62 34.26 -16.54
CA ASP A 329 -2.67 34.31 -15.52
C ASP A 329 -2.18 35.21 -14.38
N VAL A 330 -2.95 36.25 -14.06
CA VAL A 330 -2.54 37.31 -13.16
C VAL A 330 -3.61 37.54 -12.09
N LEU A 331 -3.22 37.39 -10.83
CA LEU A 331 -4.07 37.63 -9.67
C LEU A 331 -4.39 39.13 -9.51
N ILE A 332 -5.67 39.45 -9.30
CA ILE A 332 -6.14 40.81 -9.01
C ILE A 332 -6.09 41.04 -7.49
N PRO A 333 -5.46 42.13 -6.99
CA PRO A 333 -5.29 42.38 -5.56
C PRO A 333 -6.58 42.33 -4.73
N GLU A 334 -6.52 41.66 -3.58
CA GLU A 334 -7.65 41.49 -2.67
C GLU A 334 -8.09 42.84 -2.06
N GLY A 335 -9.32 43.27 -2.35
CA GLY A 335 -9.91 44.50 -1.83
C GLY A 335 -10.52 45.43 -2.89
N LEU A 336 -10.23 45.21 -4.18
CA LEU A 336 -10.74 46.00 -5.30
C LEU A 336 -12.04 45.40 -5.86
N LYS A 337 -13.20 45.99 -5.49
CA LYS A 337 -14.52 45.53 -5.95
C LYS A 337 -14.90 46.00 -7.35
N THR A 338 -14.34 47.13 -7.79
CA THR A 338 -14.63 47.80 -9.08
C THR A 338 -13.36 48.39 -9.66
N PHE A 339 -13.03 48.11 -10.91
CA PHE A 339 -11.81 48.62 -11.56
C PHE A 339 -11.93 48.58 -13.09
N LYS A 340 -11.04 49.28 -13.80
CA LYS A 340 -10.81 49.07 -15.24
C LYS A 340 -9.42 48.47 -15.45
N ILE A 341 -9.28 47.62 -16.46
CA ILE A 341 -8.01 47.03 -16.86
C ILE A 341 -7.44 47.86 -18.00
N VAL A 342 -6.17 48.21 -17.89
CA VAL A 342 -5.42 48.99 -18.88
C VAL A 342 -4.22 48.19 -19.32
N PHE A 343 -4.12 47.88 -20.62
CA PHE A 343 -2.90 47.35 -21.21
C PHE A 343 -2.10 48.49 -21.84
N GLU A 344 -0.93 48.77 -21.29
CA GLU A 344 0.05 49.71 -21.81
C GLU A 344 1.13 48.93 -22.59
N GLY A 345 1.12 49.06 -23.91
CA GLY A 345 2.15 48.50 -24.80
C GLY A 345 3.14 49.58 -25.22
N THR A 346 4.43 49.35 -25.01
CA THR A 346 5.50 50.26 -25.47
C THR A 346 6.41 49.54 -26.47
N ILE A 347 6.56 50.11 -27.67
CA ILE A 347 7.45 49.57 -28.70
C ILE A 347 8.83 50.22 -28.58
N LEU A 348 9.88 49.42 -28.35
CA LEU A 348 11.23 49.93 -28.06
C LEU A 348 12.08 50.14 -29.33
N ASN A 349 11.81 49.41 -30.41
CA ASN A 349 12.58 49.51 -31.67
C ASN A 349 11.71 49.33 -32.92
N GLN A 350 12.31 49.48 -34.11
CA GLN A 350 11.59 49.41 -35.39
C GLN A 350 11.11 48.00 -35.78
N GLU A 351 11.54 46.96 -35.07
CA GLU A 351 11.13 45.57 -35.29
C GLU A 351 10.24 45.04 -34.16
N GLY A 352 9.85 45.93 -33.24
CA GLY A 352 9.09 45.58 -32.05
C GLY A 352 7.59 45.52 -32.33
N PHE A 353 6.94 44.52 -31.75
CA PHE A 353 5.49 44.37 -31.77
C PHE A 353 4.98 43.72 -30.48
N ILE A 354 3.68 43.86 -30.25
CA ILE A 354 2.93 43.16 -29.21
C ILE A 354 1.59 42.70 -29.82
N GLY A 355 1.28 41.41 -29.68
CA GLY A 355 -0.01 40.81 -29.97
C GLY A 355 -0.68 40.32 -28.68
N LEU A 356 -2.01 40.48 -28.59
CA LEU A 356 -2.86 40.02 -27.49
C LEU A 356 -4.06 39.22 -28.03
N ASP A 357 -4.42 38.16 -27.33
CA ASP A 357 -5.54 37.30 -27.68
C ASP A 357 -6.17 36.60 -26.44
N GLN A 358 -7.43 36.15 -26.55
CA GLN A 358 -8.26 35.51 -25.52
C GLN A 358 -8.18 36.12 -24.10
N LEU A 359 -8.70 37.34 -23.92
CA LEU A 359 -8.77 37.99 -22.60
C LEU A 359 -10.03 37.59 -21.82
N TRP A 360 -9.88 37.15 -20.57
CA TRP A 360 -11.01 36.85 -19.67
C TRP A 360 -10.69 37.11 -18.17
N VAL A 361 -11.72 37.33 -17.34
CA VAL A 361 -11.58 37.54 -15.88
C VAL A 361 -12.50 36.59 -15.14
N TYR A 362 -12.01 35.87 -14.13
CA TYR A 362 -12.77 34.87 -13.37
C TYR A 362 -12.48 34.95 -11.85
N ALA A 363 -13.28 34.30 -11.00
CA ALA A 363 -13.15 34.30 -9.55
C ALA A 363 -13.35 32.91 -8.93
N CYS A 364 -12.64 32.59 -7.84
CA CYS A 364 -12.75 31.30 -7.14
C CYS A 364 -13.47 31.44 -5.78
N SER A 365 -14.42 30.55 -5.45
CA SER A 365 -15.10 30.53 -4.13
C SER A 365 -15.54 29.13 -3.65
N TRP A 366 -15.48 28.92 -2.32
CA TRP A 366 -16.07 27.80 -1.55
C TRP A 366 -17.60 27.90 -1.42
N VAL A 367 -18.32 26.76 -1.39
CA VAL A 367 -19.79 26.69 -1.18
C VAL A 367 -20.14 26.19 0.23
N PRO A 368 -21.05 26.89 0.95
CA PRO A 368 -21.95 26.25 1.91
C PRO A 368 -23.45 26.60 1.69
N SER A 369 -24.30 25.55 1.65
CA SER A 369 -25.76 25.46 1.88
C SER A 369 -26.77 26.31 1.09
N ARG A 370 -27.85 25.67 0.56
CA ARG A 370 -29.24 26.22 0.44
C ARG A 370 -30.29 25.12 0.12
N LYS A 371 -31.56 25.43 0.44
CA LYS A 371 -32.71 24.53 0.76
C LYS A 371 -33.25 23.63 -0.39
N PRO A 372 -33.83 22.45 -0.06
CA PRO A 372 -34.44 21.54 -1.04
C PRO A 372 -35.85 21.98 -1.51
N CYS A 373 -36.20 21.56 -2.75
CA CYS A 373 -37.54 21.67 -3.37
C CYS A 373 -38.62 20.91 -2.57
N SER A 374 -39.89 21.20 -2.82
CA SER A 374 -41.01 20.49 -2.19
C SER A 374 -41.12 19.04 -2.71
N ALA A 375 -41.74 18.13 -1.97
CA ALA A 375 -41.77 16.68 -2.27
C ALA A 375 -42.43 16.29 -3.61
N ASP A 376 -43.09 17.25 -4.28
CA ASP A 376 -43.86 17.06 -5.51
C ASP A 376 -43.21 17.76 -6.74
N GLU A 377 -41.97 18.28 -6.59
CA GLU A 377 -41.25 18.99 -7.64
C GLU A 377 -39.84 18.39 -7.88
N PHE A 378 -39.49 18.15 -9.13
CA PHE A 378 -38.18 17.69 -9.56
C PHE A 378 -37.18 18.83 -9.66
N THR A 379 -35.98 18.57 -9.16
CA THR A 379 -34.90 19.56 -9.12
C THR A 379 -34.05 19.39 -10.36
N CYS A 380 -34.16 20.31 -11.32
CA CYS A 380 -33.27 20.39 -12.47
C CYS A 380 -31.81 20.47 -12.00
N ALA A 381 -30.85 20.07 -12.83
CA ALA A 381 -29.42 20.09 -12.48
C ALA A 381 -28.93 21.51 -12.12
N ASN A 382 -29.60 22.54 -12.66
CA ASN A 382 -29.38 23.95 -12.33
C ASN A 382 -30.05 24.44 -11.03
N GLY A 383 -30.77 23.57 -10.29
CA GLY A 383 -31.40 23.87 -9.02
C GLY A 383 -32.81 24.50 -9.09
N GLN A 384 -33.43 24.65 -10.26
CA GLN A 384 -34.85 25.00 -10.37
C GLN A 384 -35.74 23.78 -10.11
N CYS A 385 -36.90 24.02 -9.48
CA CYS A 385 -37.90 23.00 -9.24
C CYS A 385 -38.95 23.06 -10.38
N VAL A 386 -39.14 21.98 -11.12
CA VAL A 386 -40.22 21.77 -12.10
C VAL A 386 -41.20 20.74 -11.56
N ALA A 387 -42.47 20.76 -11.98
CA ALA A 387 -43.45 19.79 -11.49
C ALA A 387 -43.07 18.36 -11.91
N GLN A 388 -43.29 17.37 -11.05
CA GLN A 388 -42.88 15.99 -11.32
C GLN A 388 -43.51 15.40 -12.61
N GLU A 389 -44.67 15.91 -13.03
CA GLU A 389 -45.34 15.53 -14.28
C GLU A 389 -44.67 16.04 -15.58
N LEU A 390 -43.67 16.91 -15.49
CA LEU A 390 -42.96 17.55 -16.61
C LEU A 390 -41.53 16.99 -16.77
N ILE A 391 -41.30 15.74 -16.38
CA ILE A 391 -40.00 15.06 -16.52
C ILE A 391 -40.15 13.94 -17.55
N CYS A 392 -39.23 13.83 -18.50
CA CYS A 392 -39.25 12.83 -19.57
C CYS A 392 -40.53 12.84 -20.42
N ASP A 393 -41.12 14.01 -20.65
CA ASP A 393 -42.31 14.21 -21.49
C ASP A 393 -41.94 14.54 -22.96
N SER A 394 -40.64 14.52 -23.28
CA SER A 394 -40.05 14.88 -24.58
C SER A 394 -40.16 16.36 -24.95
N GLN A 395 -40.37 17.23 -23.96
CA GLN A 395 -40.24 18.68 -24.08
C GLN A 395 -39.22 19.17 -23.04
N GLU A 396 -38.34 20.10 -23.43
CA GLU A 396 -37.37 20.69 -22.51
C GLU A 396 -38.09 21.72 -21.61
N ASP A 397 -38.62 21.25 -20.48
CA ASP A 397 -39.27 22.07 -19.44
C ASP A 397 -38.22 22.55 -18.42
N CYS A 398 -37.17 21.77 -18.16
CA CYS A 398 -35.94 22.30 -17.57
C CYS A 398 -35.14 23.05 -18.65
N PRO A 399 -34.70 24.29 -18.41
CA PRO A 399 -34.01 25.12 -19.41
C PRO A 399 -32.65 24.57 -19.89
N ASP A 400 -32.10 23.60 -19.18
CA ASP A 400 -30.85 22.90 -19.47
C ASP A 400 -31.08 21.49 -20.05
N GLY A 401 -32.34 21.12 -20.33
CA GLY A 401 -32.74 19.80 -20.81
C GLY A 401 -32.43 18.68 -19.82
N SER A 402 -32.19 19.00 -18.53
CA SER A 402 -31.80 18.02 -17.53
C SER A 402 -32.95 17.15 -17.05
N ASP A 403 -34.19 17.59 -17.27
CA ASP A 403 -35.42 16.80 -17.24
C ASP A 403 -35.49 15.74 -18.34
N GLU A 404 -34.78 15.92 -19.46
CA GLU A 404 -34.76 15.02 -20.62
C GLU A 404 -33.39 14.31 -20.80
N GLY A 405 -32.42 14.55 -19.91
CA GLY A 405 -31.06 14.02 -20.01
C GLY A 405 -30.96 12.51 -19.76
N PRO A 406 -29.97 11.80 -20.34
CA PRO A 406 -29.88 10.32 -20.28
C PRO A 406 -29.68 9.76 -18.86
N ALA A 407 -29.12 10.54 -17.93
CA ALA A 407 -29.02 10.14 -16.52
C ALA A 407 -30.36 10.26 -15.76
N THR A 408 -31.28 11.12 -16.23
CA THR A 408 -32.61 11.35 -15.65
C THR A 408 -33.68 10.50 -16.35
N CYS A 409 -33.62 10.39 -17.68
CA CYS A 409 -34.53 9.65 -18.56
C CYS A 409 -33.91 8.38 -19.15
N SER A 410 -33.03 7.69 -18.40
CA SER A 410 -32.76 6.27 -18.66
C SER A 410 -34.03 5.49 -18.32
N ASN A 411 -34.97 5.48 -19.26
CA ASN A 411 -36.15 4.63 -19.18
C ASN A 411 -35.91 3.43 -20.11
N PRO A 412 -35.52 2.24 -19.59
CA PRO A 412 -35.33 1.04 -20.40
C PRO A 412 -36.55 0.64 -21.24
N LEU A 413 -37.70 1.25 -20.98
CA LEU A 413 -38.91 1.13 -21.78
C LEU A 413 -38.84 1.92 -23.11
N ARG A 414 -37.88 2.81 -23.34
CA ARG A 414 -37.65 3.50 -24.63
C ARG A 414 -36.15 3.63 -24.91
N CYS A 415 -35.64 2.88 -25.88
CA CYS A 415 -34.23 2.85 -26.26
C CYS A 415 -34.08 3.06 -27.76
N GLY A 416 -33.50 4.19 -28.14
CA GLY A 416 -33.14 4.52 -29.53
C GLY A 416 -31.72 4.12 -29.92
N PHE A 417 -31.01 3.36 -29.07
CA PHE A 417 -29.63 2.92 -29.28
C PHE A 417 -28.57 3.98 -29.59
N GLU A 418 -28.87 5.28 -29.54
CA GLU A 418 -27.90 6.35 -29.82
C GLU A 418 -26.78 6.52 -28.77
N SER A 419 -26.91 5.90 -27.59
CA SER A 419 -25.96 6.04 -26.48
C SER A 419 -25.58 4.69 -25.85
N GLY A 420 -25.81 3.59 -26.58
CA GLY A 420 -25.61 2.21 -26.12
C GLY A 420 -26.92 1.42 -25.98
N PHE A 421 -26.90 0.28 -25.28
CA PHE A 421 -28.02 -0.67 -25.25
C PHE A 421 -29.23 -0.28 -24.36
N CYS A 422 -29.20 0.88 -23.68
CA CYS A 422 -30.23 1.40 -22.77
C CYS A 422 -30.94 0.34 -21.87
N GLY A 423 -30.14 -0.52 -21.22
CA GLY A 423 -30.62 -1.57 -20.30
C GLY A 423 -31.03 -2.89 -20.95
N TRP A 424 -30.96 -3.02 -22.28
CA TRP A 424 -31.07 -4.29 -22.97
C TRP A 424 -29.72 -5.00 -22.98
N GLU A 425 -29.69 -6.31 -22.73
CA GLU A 425 -28.45 -7.08 -22.59
C GLU A 425 -28.34 -8.16 -23.68
N PRO A 426 -27.28 -8.15 -24.50
CA PRO A 426 -27.05 -9.21 -25.46
C PRO A 426 -26.56 -10.47 -24.73
N PHE A 427 -27.08 -11.63 -25.14
CA PHE A 427 -26.60 -12.92 -24.63
C PHE A 427 -25.31 -13.28 -25.35
N LEU A 428 -24.24 -13.54 -24.60
CA LEU A 428 -22.96 -13.98 -25.14
C LEU A 428 -23.09 -15.41 -25.67
N THR A 429 -23.05 -15.58 -26.99
CA THR A 429 -22.86 -16.87 -27.65
C THR A 429 -21.52 -16.86 -28.39
N GLU A 430 -20.82 -17.99 -28.44
CA GLU A 430 -19.43 -18.07 -28.93
C GLU A 430 -19.26 -17.66 -30.40
N ASP A 431 -20.33 -17.63 -31.20
CA ASP A 431 -20.26 -17.52 -32.67
C ASP A 431 -21.02 -16.33 -33.32
N SER A 432 -21.82 -15.55 -32.58
CA SER A 432 -22.55 -14.39 -33.13
C SER A 432 -23.05 -13.42 -32.07
N HIS A 433 -22.85 -12.11 -32.25
CA HIS A 433 -23.23 -11.10 -31.26
C HIS A 433 -23.87 -9.88 -31.90
N TRP A 434 -24.62 -9.13 -31.09
CA TRP A 434 -25.17 -7.84 -31.50
C TRP A 434 -24.06 -6.78 -31.45
N GLU A 435 -23.81 -6.16 -32.59
CA GLU A 435 -22.84 -5.09 -32.78
C GLU A 435 -23.54 -3.74 -32.90
N PHE A 436 -22.90 -2.71 -32.36
CA PHE A 436 -23.32 -1.33 -32.48
C PHE A 436 -22.72 -0.73 -33.76
N VAL A 437 -23.53 -0.15 -34.63
CA VAL A 437 -23.06 0.39 -35.91
C VAL A 437 -23.52 1.83 -36.09
N GLU A 438 -22.56 2.75 -36.25
CA GLU A 438 -22.81 4.14 -36.66
C GLU A 438 -22.98 4.21 -38.19
N GLY A 439 -24.05 4.84 -38.67
CA GLY A 439 -24.42 4.86 -40.10
C GLY A 439 -23.45 5.57 -41.06
N SER A 440 -22.29 6.08 -40.61
CA SER A 440 -21.39 6.92 -41.42
C SER A 440 -20.13 6.22 -41.98
N THR A 441 -19.80 5.00 -41.54
CA THR A 441 -18.58 4.30 -41.98
C THR A 441 -18.81 3.44 -43.23
N ARG A 442 -18.46 3.97 -44.41
CA ARG A 442 -18.36 3.21 -45.67
C ARG A 442 -17.18 2.23 -45.61
N VAL A 443 -17.41 0.99 -45.21
CA VAL A 443 -16.43 -0.10 -45.41
C VAL A 443 -17.01 -1.36 -46.06
N ASP A 444 -18.33 -1.60 -46.06
CA ASP A 444 -18.86 -2.82 -46.69
C ASP A 444 -20.17 -2.63 -47.46
N HIS A 445 -20.25 -3.19 -48.67
CA HIS A 445 -21.38 -3.04 -49.60
C HIS A 445 -22.66 -3.81 -49.18
N HIS A 446 -22.70 -4.32 -47.95
CA HIS A 446 -23.81 -5.11 -47.41
C HIS A 446 -24.48 -4.46 -46.19
N LEU A 447 -24.02 -3.28 -45.76
CA LEU A 447 -24.59 -2.52 -44.64
C LEU A 447 -25.63 -1.48 -45.11
N PRO A 448 -26.67 -1.15 -44.30
CA PRO A 448 -27.63 -0.10 -44.61
C PRO A 448 -26.99 1.30 -44.70
N ASP A 449 -27.36 2.09 -45.71
CA ASP A 449 -26.79 3.44 -45.95
C ASP A 449 -27.49 4.58 -45.15
N ALA A 450 -28.61 4.36 -44.45
CA ALA A 450 -29.29 5.42 -43.68
C ALA A 450 -30.36 4.92 -42.68
N GLU A 451 -30.47 5.66 -41.58
CA GLU A 451 -31.52 5.75 -40.56
C GLU A 451 -32.76 6.47 -41.16
N ASP A 452 -34.00 6.06 -40.82
CA ASP A 452 -35.25 6.57 -41.45
C ASP A 452 -36.14 7.40 -40.50
N THR A 453 -35.67 7.73 -39.28
CA THR A 453 -36.50 8.44 -38.28
C THR A 453 -36.19 9.94 -38.16
N THR A 454 -35.02 10.42 -38.57
CA THR A 454 -34.77 11.87 -38.75
C THR A 454 -33.90 12.18 -39.96
N SER A 455 -34.21 13.26 -40.68
CA SER A 455 -33.47 13.72 -41.86
C SER A 455 -32.11 14.36 -41.52
N ARG A 456 -31.28 13.67 -40.72
CA ARG A 456 -29.89 14.05 -40.39
C ARG A 456 -29.00 12.82 -40.41
N HIS A 457 -27.83 12.95 -41.01
CA HIS A 457 -26.94 11.86 -41.42
C HIS A 457 -26.11 11.19 -40.29
N HIS A 458 -26.57 11.12 -39.04
CA HIS A 458 -25.76 10.64 -37.92
C HIS A 458 -26.57 10.01 -36.77
N GLY A 459 -26.90 8.73 -36.87
CA GLY A 459 -27.42 7.90 -35.76
C GLY A 459 -26.98 6.43 -35.86
N SER A 460 -27.29 5.66 -34.82
CA SER A 460 -26.67 4.37 -34.48
C SER A 460 -27.70 3.27 -34.23
N PHE A 461 -27.52 2.10 -34.86
CA PHE A 461 -28.46 0.98 -34.76
C PHE A 461 -27.77 -0.32 -34.35
N LEU A 462 -28.55 -1.31 -33.92
CA LEU A 462 -28.04 -2.65 -33.62
C LEU A 462 -28.03 -3.52 -34.87
N TYR A 463 -26.90 -4.17 -35.12
CA TYR A 463 -26.66 -5.06 -36.25
C TYR A 463 -26.18 -6.43 -35.76
N LEU A 464 -26.59 -7.50 -36.42
CA LEU A 464 -26.08 -8.84 -36.09
C LEU A 464 -24.80 -9.14 -36.88
N GLY A 465 -23.65 -9.09 -36.21
CA GLY A 465 -22.35 -9.50 -36.75
C GLY A 465 -22.25 -11.04 -36.83
N VAL A 466 -21.95 -11.57 -38.02
CA VAL A 466 -21.92 -13.03 -38.26
C VAL A 466 -20.55 -13.45 -38.77
N HIS A 467 -19.85 -14.29 -37.99
CA HIS A 467 -18.57 -14.89 -38.41
C HIS A 467 -18.73 -16.24 -39.14
N GLN A 468 -19.78 -17.03 -38.83
CA GLN A 468 -20.12 -18.31 -39.48
C GLN A 468 -21.65 -18.51 -39.57
N SER A 469 -22.19 -19.09 -40.66
CA SER A 469 -23.64 -19.29 -40.87
C SER A 469 -24.04 -20.77 -40.81
N PRO A 470 -25.11 -21.18 -40.09
CA PRO A 470 -26.15 -20.35 -39.47
C PRO A 470 -25.78 -19.83 -38.07
N ALA A 471 -26.23 -18.60 -37.76
CA ALA A 471 -25.94 -17.89 -36.51
C ALA A 471 -27.22 -17.42 -35.79
N VAL A 472 -27.20 -17.37 -34.46
CA VAL A 472 -28.35 -16.93 -33.64
C VAL A 472 -27.86 -16.07 -32.48
N ALA A 473 -28.40 -14.86 -32.37
CA ALA A 473 -28.13 -13.95 -31.26
C ALA A 473 -29.42 -13.57 -30.53
N LYS A 474 -29.33 -13.43 -29.20
CA LYS A 474 -30.45 -13.06 -28.33
C LYS A 474 -30.17 -11.74 -27.63
N LEU A 475 -31.21 -10.93 -27.46
CA LEU A 475 -31.18 -9.65 -26.75
C LEU A 475 -32.30 -9.67 -25.70
N GLY A 476 -31.94 -9.51 -24.42
CA GLY A 476 -32.88 -9.53 -23.29
C GLY A 476 -33.25 -8.13 -22.83
N SER A 477 -34.52 -7.88 -22.53
CA SER A 477 -34.95 -6.67 -21.83
C SER A 477 -34.64 -6.76 -20.33
N PRO A 478 -34.76 -5.67 -19.57
CA PRO A 478 -34.95 -5.76 -18.13
C PRO A 478 -36.21 -6.56 -17.77
N VAL A 479 -36.31 -6.97 -16.51
CA VAL A 479 -37.51 -7.66 -16.01
C VAL A 479 -38.65 -6.67 -15.89
N LEU A 480 -39.81 -7.01 -16.43
CA LEU A 480 -41.02 -6.20 -16.52
C LEU A 480 -42.16 -6.81 -15.71
N THR A 481 -43.05 -5.96 -15.20
CA THR A 481 -44.33 -6.36 -14.62
C THR A 481 -45.46 -5.56 -15.25
N LYS A 482 -46.62 -6.19 -15.41
CA LYS A 482 -47.80 -5.49 -15.90
C LYS A 482 -48.31 -4.52 -14.82
N SER A 483 -48.54 -3.27 -15.19
CA SER A 483 -49.05 -2.24 -14.26
C SER A 483 -50.48 -2.58 -13.81
N ARG A 484 -50.76 -2.42 -12.51
CA ARG A 484 -52.01 -2.86 -11.86
C ARG A 484 -53.26 -2.11 -12.33
N THR A 485 -53.10 -0.98 -13.00
CA THR A 485 -54.17 -0.06 -13.45
C THR A 485 -54.61 -0.28 -14.90
N ALA A 486 -53.86 -1.08 -15.69
CA ALA A 486 -54.06 -1.22 -17.13
C ALA A 486 -54.96 -2.42 -17.53
N SER A 487 -56.05 -2.14 -18.26
CA SER A 487 -56.95 -3.17 -18.82
C SER A 487 -56.47 -3.73 -20.18
N THR A 488 -55.54 -3.04 -20.85
CA THR A 488 -54.95 -3.40 -22.16
C THR A 488 -53.66 -4.25 -22.00
N PRO A 489 -53.28 -5.08 -23.01
CA PRO A 489 -51.99 -5.80 -23.01
C PRO A 489 -50.83 -4.83 -23.29
N CYS A 490 -49.63 -5.13 -22.76
CA CYS A 490 -48.45 -4.31 -23.05
C CYS A 490 -48.06 -4.44 -24.53
N GLN A 491 -47.61 -3.35 -25.15
CA GLN A 491 -47.23 -3.33 -26.55
C GLN A 491 -45.74 -3.06 -26.70
N LEU A 492 -45.06 -3.90 -27.49
CA LEU A 492 -43.68 -3.70 -27.92
C LEU A 492 -43.67 -3.11 -29.34
N GLN A 493 -42.91 -2.04 -29.54
CA GLN A 493 -42.72 -1.37 -30.82
C GLN A 493 -41.23 -1.23 -31.11
N PHE A 494 -40.80 -1.52 -32.34
CA PHE A 494 -39.40 -1.34 -32.76
C PHE A 494 -39.29 -1.24 -34.27
N TRP A 495 -38.22 -0.61 -34.75
CA TRP A 495 -37.83 -0.61 -36.15
C TRP A 495 -36.92 -1.78 -36.46
N HIS A 496 -37.11 -2.42 -37.62
CA HIS A 496 -36.30 -3.54 -38.04
C HIS A 496 -36.04 -3.56 -39.54
N ARG A 497 -34.92 -4.17 -39.93
CA ARG A 497 -34.55 -4.45 -41.31
C ARG A 497 -34.03 -5.88 -41.43
N LEU A 498 -34.73 -6.72 -42.18
CA LEU A 498 -34.48 -8.17 -42.30
C LEU A 498 -34.32 -8.57 -43.77
N SER A 499 -33.16 -9.12 -44.16
CA SER A 499 -32.94 -9.62 -45.53
C SER A 499 -33.33 -11.10 -45.69
N GLN A 500 -33.44 -11.58 -46.93
CA GLN A 500 -33.92 -12.93 -47.22
C GLN A 500 -33.08 -14.02 -46.51
N HIS A 501 -33.75 -15.00 -45.88
CA HIS A 501 -33.13 -16.03 -45.03
C HIS A 501 -32.66 -15.55 -43.64
N SER A 502 -33.19 -14.43 -43.16
CA SER A 502 -33.12 -14.04 -41.74
C SER A 502 -34.50 -14.17 -41.07
N ARG A 503 -34.52 -14.34 -39.74
CA ARG A 503 -35.73 -14.25 -38.92
C ARG A 503 -35.46 -13.54 -37.61
N LEU A 504 -36.48 -12.90 -37.05
CA LEU A 504 -36.46 -12.29 -35.72
C LEU A 504 -37.70 -12.77 -34.94
N SER A 505 -37.48 -13.47 -33.83
CA SER A 505 -38.54 -13.98 -32.95
C SER A 505 -38.55 -13.23 -31.62
N VAL A 506 -39.74 -12.96 -31.10
CA VAL A 506 -39.95 -12.29 -29.81
C VAL A 506 -40.51 -13.30 -28.82
N PHE A 507 -39.90 -13.42 -27.66
CA PHE A 507 -40.27 -14.34 -26.58
C PHE A 507 -40.47 -13.62 -25.25
N THR A 508 -41.24 -14.23 -24.35
CA THR A 508 -41.31 -13.85 -22.94
C THR A 508 -40.97 -15.04 -22.05
N ARG A 509 -40.36 -14.78 -20.88
CA ARG A 509 -40.18 -15.79 -19.82
C ARG A 509 -40.57 -15.24 -18.47
N THR A 510 -41.20 -16.06 -17.64
CA THR A 510 -41.64 -15.73 -16.28
C THR A 510 -40.78 -16.36 -15.18
N ALA A 511 -39.82 -17.21 -15.56
CA ALA A 511 -38.85 -17.88 -14.69
C ALA A 511 -37.48 -17.90 -15.39
N TRP A 512 -36.37 -17.94 -14.63
CA TRP A 512 -35.02 -17.94 -15.21
C TRP A 512 -34.74 -19.20 -16.05
N ASP A 513 -35.28 -20.34 -15.62
CA ASP A 513 -35.20 -21.67 -16.23
C ASP A 513 -36.51 -22.09 -16.96
N GLY A 514 -37.51 -21.21 -17.01
CA GLY A 514 -38.80 -21.50 -17.60
C GLY A 514 -38.81 -21.50 -19.13
N ASP A 515 -39.75 -22.24 -19.73
CA ASP A 515 -39.95 -22.29 -21.18
C ASP A 515 -40.19 -20.89 -21.78
N LEU A 516 -39.43 -20.56 -22.84
CA LEU A 516 -39.62 -19.32 -23.60
C LEU A 516 -40.98 -19.35 -24.33
N GLN A 517 -41.87 -18.42 -23.97
CA GLN A 517 -43.17 -18.27 -24.62
C GLN A 517 -43.06 -17.33 -25.81
N LYS A 518 -43.17 -17.88 -27.01
CA LYS A 518 -43.11 -17.11 -28.26
C LYS A 518 -44.32 -16.19 -28.41
N GLN A 519 -44.07 -14.89 -28.54
CA GLN A 519 -45.09 -13.85 -28.73
C GLN A 519 -45.26 -13.47 -30.20
N GLY A 520 -44.19 -13.55 -31.01
CA GLY A 520 -44.25 -13.22 -32.43
C GLY A 520 -42.98 -13.61 -33.20
N GLU A 521 -43.04 -13.59 -34.53
CA GLU A 521 -41.91 -13.81 -35.42
C GLU A 521 -42.05 -13.01 -36.71
N LEU A 522 -40.93 -12.47 -37.18
CA LEU A 522 -40.78 -11.73 -38.42
C LEU A 522 -39.75 -12.47 -39.30
N ILE A 523 -40.03 -12.57 -40.60
CA ILE A 523 -39.17 -13.28 -41.57
C ILE A 523 -38.67 -12.27 -42.60
N GLY A 524 -37.39 -12.33 -42.91
CA GLY A 524 -36.74 -11.43 -43.85
C GLY A 524 -37.14 -11.64 -45.31
N VAL A 525 -37.13 -10.56 -46.07
CA VAL A 525 -37.63 -10.49 -47.46
C VAL A 525 -36.49 -10.11 -48.43
N SER A 526 -36.69 -10.33 -49.73
CA SER A 526 -35.66 -10.16 -50.76
C SER A 526 -35.14 -8.72 -50.94
N GLU A 527 -35.95 -7.71 -50.63
CA GLU A 527 -35.55 -6.30 -50.63
C GLU A 527 -35.73 -5.72 -49.21
N PRO A 528 -34.66 -5.68 -48.39
CA PRO A 528 -34.77 -5.24 -47.00
C PRO A 528 -34.89 -3.71 -46.89
N GLN A 529 -36.01 -3.24 -46.34
CA GLN A 529 -36.25 -1.85 -45.95
C GLN A 529 -36.54 -1.78 -44.45
N TRP A 530 -36.27 -0.63 -43.82
CA TRP A 530 -36.69 -0.36 -42.45
C TRP A 530 -38.21 -0.38 -42.36
N ARG A 531 -38.73 -1.13 -41.39
CA ARG A 531 -40.16 -1.22 -41.09
C ARG A 531 -40.38 -1.22 -39.59
N GLN A 532 -41.46 -0.58 -39.16
CA GLN A 532 -41.85 -0.60 -37.77
C GLN A 532 -42.74 -1.82 -37.48
N ALA A 533 -42.34 -2.62 -36.49
CA ALA A 533 -43.14 -3.71 -35.95
C ALA A 533 -43.83 -3.27 -34.67
N LYS A 534 -45.07 -3.74 -34.47
CA LYS A 534 -45.85 -3.53 -33.25
C LYS A 534 -46.47 -4.86 -32.83
N MET A 535 -46.23 -5.29 -31.59
CA MET A 535 -46.66 -6.58 -31.06
C MET A 535 -47.30 -6.45 -29.68
N ASP A 536 -48.46 -7.08 -29.49
CA ASP A 536 -49.13 -7.17 -28.19
C ASP A 536 -48.56 -8.35 -27.39
N LEU A 537 -48.17 -8.11 -26.14
CA LEU A 537 -47.58 -9.08 -25.23
C LEU A 537 -48.66 -9.68 -24.34
N PHE A 538 -48.87 -11.00 -24.46
CA PHE A 538 -49.90 -11.71 -23.69
C PHE A 538 -49.26 -12.55 -22.58
N VAL A 539 -49.53 -12.18 -21.33
CA VAL A 539 -49.20 -12.99 -20.14
C VAL A 539 -50.43 -13.84 -19.79
N ARG A 540 -50.23 -15.14 -19.50
CA ARG A 540 -51.32 -16.10 -19.26
C ARG A 540 -52.29 -15.59 -18.19
N THR A 541 -53.59 -15.69 -18.47
CA THR A 541 -54.67 -15.20 -17.61
C THR A 541 -54.70 -15.96 -16.29
N GLY A 542 -54.32 -15.28 -15.21
CA GLY A 542 -54.29 -15.81 -13.84
C GLY A 542 -53.11 -15.27 -13.01
N GLU A 543 -52.07 -14.74 -13.66
CA GLU A 543 -50.81 -14.31 -13.05
C GLU A 543 -50.48 -12.84 -13.38
N SER A 544 -51.45 -11.94 -13.27
CA SER A 544 -51.29 -10.53 -13.68
C SER A 544 -50.36 -9.68 -12.80
N THR A 545 -49.53 -10.31 -11.96
CA THR A 545 -48.59 -9.64 -11.05
C THR A 545 -47.19 -10.28 -11.00
N LEU A 546 -46.94 -11.32 -11.82
CA LEU A 546 -45.63 -11.95 -11.86
C LEU A 546 -44.67 -11.19 -12.79
N PRO A 547 -43.39 -11.05 -12.38
CA PRO A 547 -42.36 -10.49 -13.26
C PRO A 547 -42.10 -11.39 -14.46
N PHE A 548 -41.81 -10.79 -15.62
CA PHE A 548 -41.45 -11.48 -16.86
C PHE A 548 -40.39 -10.69 -17.64
N GLN A 549 -39.58 -11.36 -18.44
CA GLN A 549 -38.54 -10.73 -19.27
C GLN A 549 -38.83 -10.96 -20.76
N LEU A 550 -38.58 -9.96 -21.62
CA LEU A 550 -38.66 -10.09 -23.07
C LEU A 550 -37.31 -10.53 -23.64
N ILE A 551 -37.35 -11.39 -24.65
CA ILE A 551 -36.16 -11.84 -25.38
C ILE A 551 -36.40 -11.73 -26.88
N LEU A 552 -35.55 -10.97 -27.57
CA LEU A 552 -35.50 -10.87 -29.03
C LEU A 552 -34.42 -11.81 -29.54
N GLU A 553 -34.79 -12.82 -30.32
CA GLU A 553 -33.87 -13.79 -30.93
C GLU A 553 -33.80 -13.52 -32.44
N ALA A 554 -32.64 -13.07 -32.92
CA ALA A 554 -32.34 -12.97 -34.34
C ALA A 554 -31.61 -14.22 -34.83
N ALA A 555 -32.00 -14.74 -35.99
CA ALA A 555 -31.35 -15.88 -36.62
C ALA A 555 -31.04 -15.60 -38.08
N VAL A 556 -29.81 -15.88 -38.49
CA VAL A 556 -29.29 -15.72 -39.86
C VAL A 556 -28.98 -17.11 -40.41
N LEU A 557 -29.70 -17.51 -41.47
CA LEU A 557 -29.64 -18.87 -42.02
C LEU A 557 -28.74 -18.99 -43.27
N SER A 558 -28.18 -17.89 -43.76
CA SER A 558 -27.23 -17.88 -44.87
C SER A 558 -26.20 -16.75 -44.71
N SER A 559 -25.03 -16.88 -45.34
CA SER A 559 -23.92 -15.91 -45.22
C SER A 559 -24.25 -14.49 -45.68
N ASN A 560 -25.34 -14.30 -46.45
CA ASN A 560 -25.74 -12.99 -46.99
C ASN A 560 -27.02 -12.47 -46.32
N ALA A 561 -27.52 -13.17 -45.29
CA ALA A 561 -28.67 -12.73 -44.52
C ALA A 561 -28.23 -11.77 -43.41
N THR A 562 -29.01 -10.72 -43.19
CA THR A 562 -28.70 -9.60 -42.29
C THR A 562 -29.92 -9.25 -41.45
N VAL A 563 -29.68 -8.87 -40.19
CA VAL A 563 -30.69 -8.41 -39.25
C VAL A 563 -30.20 -7.12 -38.61
N ALA A 564 -31.02 -6.07 -38.67
CA ALA A 564 -30.80 -4.84 -37.94
C ALA A 564 -32.06 -4.42 -37.17
N LEU A 565 -31.86 -3.79 -36.01
CA LEU A 565 -32.89 -3.33 -35.09
C LEU A 565 -32.60 -1.91 -34.63
N ASP A 566 -33.65 -1.12 -34.45
CA ASP A 566 -33.55 0.25 -33.98
C ASP A 566 -34.81 0.72 -33.22
N ASP A 567 -34.70 1.79 -32.43
CA ASP A 567 -35.82 2.52 -31.81
C ASP A 567 -36.86 1.61 -31.11
N ILE A 568 -36.42 0.87 -30.08
CA ILE A 568 -37.29 -0.01 -29.29
C ILE A 568 -38.05 0.78 -28.22
N SER A 569 -39.37 0.63 -28.20
CA SER A 569 -40.23 1.17 -27.15
C SER A 569 -41.25 0.16 -26.64
N ILE A 570 -41.49 0.18 -25.34
CA ILE A 570 -42.46 -0.60 -24.60
C ILE A 570 -43.50 0.37 -24.06
N SER A 571 -44.77 0.03 -24.22
CA SER A 571 -45.88 0.87 -23.82
C SER A 571 -45.98 1.00 -22.28
N GLN A 572 -46.55 2.11 -21.82
CA GLN A 572 -46.61 2.50 -20.39
C GLN A 572 -47.46 1.54 -19.51
N GLU A 573 -48.19 0.61 -20.10
CA GLU A 573 -48.91 -0.44 -19.37
C GLU A 573 -47.98 -1.48 -18.71
N CYS A 574 -46.69 -1.46 -19.04
CA CYS A 574 -45.65 -2.27 -18.43
C CYS A 574 -44.64 -1.37 -17.69
N GLU A 575 -44.26 -1.78 -16.49
CA GLU A 575 -43.29 -1.09 -15.64
C GLU A 575 -42.11 -2.03 -15.34
N ILE A 576 -40.93 -1.47 -15.11
CA ILE A 576 -39.73 -2.24 -14.73
C ILE A 576 -39.95 -2.84 -13.35
N SER A 577 -39.69 -4.13 -13.23
CA SER A 577 -39.82 -4.87 -11.97
C SER A 577 -38.46 -5.09 -11.34
N TYR A 578 -38.31 -4.64 -10.09
CA TYR A 578 -37.13 -4.93 -9.27
C TYR A 578 -37.18 -6.32 -8.61
N LYS A 579 -38.18 -7.14 -8.94
CA LYS A 579 -38.32 -8.50 -8.44
C LYS A 579 -37.66 -9.48 -9.40
N THR A 580 -36.84 -10.37 -8.87
CA THR A 580 -36.20 -11.45 -9.63
C THR A 580 -37.23 -12.48 -10.08
N LEU A 581 -37.04 -13.05 -11.28
CA LEU A 581 -37.89 -14.14 -11.78
C LEU A 581 -37.76 -15.38 -10.86
N PRO A 582 -38.85 -16.02 -10.42
CA PRO A 582 -38.80 -17.24 -9.60
C PRO A 582 -38.24 -18.43 -10.38
N ALA A 583 -37.55 -19.36 -9.72
CA ALA A 583 -37.09 -20.64 -10.30
C ALA A 583 -38.15 -21.74 -10.09
N THR A 584 -38.40 -22.59 -11.08
CA THR A 584 -39.41 -23.65 -10.98
C THR A 584 -38.84 -24.96 -10.44
N SER A 585 -39.31 -25.38 -9.25
CA SER A 585 -38.99 -26.70 -8.66
C SER A 585 -39.75 -27.84 -9.34
N ILE A 586 -39.08 -28.87 -9.86
CA ILE A 586 -39.70 -30.16 -10.23
C ILE A 586 -38.85 -31.35 -9.77
N GLU A 587 -39.54 -32.28 -9.12
CA GLU A 587 -39.11 -33.57 -8.58
C GLU A 587 -38.65 -34.61 -9.62
N SER A 588 -37.62 -35.38 -9.24
CA SER A 588 -37.37 -36.80 -9.55
C SER A 588 -37.42 -37.32 -11.01
N LYS A 589 -36.25 -37.74 -11.54
CA LYS A 589 -35.98 -39.15 -11.92
C LYS A 589 -34.56 -39.37 -12.47
N ALA A 590 -34.00 -40.50 -12.06
CA ALA A 590 -32.69 -41.04 -12.42
C ALA A 590 -32.54 -41.45 -13.90
N GLY A 591 -31.31 -41.38 -14.41
CA GLY A 591 -30.82 -42.29 -15.46
C GLY A 591 -29.82 -41.71 -16.47
N PHE A 592 -28.58 -42.25 -16.42
CA PHE A 592 -27.58 -42.37 -17.49
C PHE A 592 -26.63 -41.20 -17.85
N VAL A 593 -25.35 -41.58 -17.97
CA VAL A 593 -24.08 -40.90 -18.34
C VAL A 593 -23.62 -41.51 -19.69
N PRO A 594 -22.68 -40.99 -20.54
CA PRO A 594 -21.87 -39.75 -20.52
C PRO A 594 -21.83 -38.93 -21.85
N HIS A 595 -21.12 -37.80 -21.78
CA HIS A 595 -20.12 -37.25 -22.74
C HIS A 595 -20.37 -35.86 -23.39
N GLU A 596 -19.39 -35.01 -23.08
CA GLU A 596 -18.75 -33.93 -23.86
C GLU A 596 -19.19 -32.46 -23.69
N ASP A 597 -18.14 -31.69 -23.39
CA ASP A 597 -17.87 -30.26 -23.46
C ASP A 597 -18.45 -29.31 -22.39
N ALA A 598 -17.54 -28.94 -21.47
CA ALA A 598 -17.69 -27.97 -20.41
C ALA A 598 -17.67 -26.54 -20.98
N GLY A 599 -18.82 -25.87 -20.90
CA GLY A 599 -18.95 -24.44 -21.14
C GLY A 599 -18.53 -23.61 -19.93
N SER A 600 -17.72 -22.58 -20.18
CA SER A 600 -17.30 -21.55 -19.24
C SER A 600 -18.25 -20.34 -19.33
N LEU A 601 -18.95 -19.99 -18.25
CA LEU A 601 -19.65 -18.71 -18.09
C LEU A 601 -19.30 -18.06 -16.73
N LEU A 602 -18.76 -16.85 -16.87
CA LEU A 602 -18.87 -15.60 -16.10
C LEU A 602 -18.45 -15.43 -14.62
N SER A 603 -17.76 -14.28 -14.48
CA SER A 603 -17.28 -13.55 -13.31
C SER A 603 -18.34 -12.66 -12.65
N SER A 604 -18.11 -12.36 -11.37
CA SER A 604 -18.56 -11.21 -10.57
C SER A 604 -19.82 -11.32 -9.66
N LYS A 605 -19.90 -12.40 -8.87
CA LYS A 605 -20.40 -12.27 -7.49
C LYS A 605 -19.32 -12.79 -6.53
N GLY A 606 -18.72 -11.88 -5.76
CA GLY A 606 -17.70 -12.24 -4.78
C GLY A 606 -18.27 -13.13 -3.68
N CYS A 607 -17.49 -14.08 -3.20
CA CYS A 607 -17.93 -15.01 -2.17
C CYS A 607 -18.06 -14.32 -0.81
N ALA A 608 -19.19 -14.58 -0.14
CA ALA A 608 -19.38 -14.34 1.28
C ALA A 608 -19.19 -15.70 1.98
N PHE A 609 -18.35 -15.77 3.02
CA PHE A 609 -17.98 -16.99 3.75
C PHE A 609 -19.15 -17.68 4.49
N THR A 610 -20.35 -17.80 3.91
CA THR A 610 -21.57 -18.33 4.56
C THR A 610 -21.68 -19.85 4.41
N SER A 611 -21.86 -20.55 5.54
CA SER A 611 -21.99 -22.02 5.61
C SER A 611 -23.45 -22.53 5.62
N ASP A 612 -24.38 -21.88 4.93
CA ASP A 612 -25.76 -22.33 4.86
C ASP A 612 -26.07 -22.92 3.48
N CYS A 613 -25.82 -24.23 3.30
CA CYS A 613 -26.49 -25.05 2.30
C CYS A 613 -26.53 -26.52 2.75
N LEU A 614 -27.69 -26.96 3.24
CA LEU A 614 -28.10 -28.36 3.16
C LEU A 614 -28.47 -28.62 1.69
N ASP A 615 -27.77 -29.58 1.10
CA ASP A 615 -27.92 -30.14 -0.25
C ASP A 615 -27.35 -29.30 -1.41
N GLY A 616 -26.14 -29.72 -1.83
CA GLY A 616 -25.34 -29.08 -2.87
C GLY A 616 -25.98 -29.10 -4.26
N ALA A 617 -26.22 -27.91 -4.81
CA ALA A 617 -26.56 -27.69 -6.21
C ALA A 617 -26.24 -26.27 -6.72
N ASP A 618 -25.19 -25.61 -6.21
CA ASP A 618 -24.66 -24.35 -6.74
C ASP A 618 -23.21 -24.53 -7.24
N GLY A 619 -22.93 -24.11 -8.48
CA GLY A 619 -21.64 -24.28 -9.16
C GLY A 619 -20.49 -23.37 -8.70
N VAL A 620 -20.69 -22.54 -7.67
CA VAL A 620 -19.60 -21.86 -6.94
C VAL A 620 -19.98 -21.85 -5.46
N SER A 621 -19.76 -22.98 -4.81
CA SER A 621 -19.74 -23.09 -3.35
C SER A 621 -18.36 -22.64 -2.87
N CYS A 622 -18.28 -21.47 -2.23
CA CYS A 622 -17.06 -21.08 -1.53
C CYS A 622 -17.02 -21.80 -0.19
N VAL A 623 -16.30 -22.90 -0.17
CA VAL A 623 -16.16 -23.73 1.02
C VAL A 623 -15.18 -23.05 1.97
N SER A 624 -15.60 -22.83 3.21
CA SER A 624 -14.71 -22.32 4.29
C SER A 624 -13.58 -23.29 4.61
N GLU A 625 -13.70 -24.55 4.19
CA GLU A 625 -12.69 -25.60 4.29
C GLU A 625 -12.54 -26.29 2.92
N CYS A 626 -11.31 -26.42 2.43
CA CYS A 626 -10.98 -27.11 1.20
C CYS A 626 -9.92 -28.16 1.49
N ASP A 627 -10.34 -29.42 1.57
CA ASP A 627 -9.48 -30.60 1.76
C ASP A 627 -8.96 -31.17 0.42
N PHE A 628 -9.31 -30.55 -0.71
CA PHE A 628 -9.00 -31.00 -2.08
C PHE A 628 -9.47 -32.41 -2.45
N GLU A 629 -10.21 -33.14 -1.62
CA GLU A 629 -10.52 -34.55 -1.89
C GLU A 629 -11.58 -34.74 -2.98
N ALA A 630 -12.56 -33.83 -3.04
CA ALA A 630 -13.66 -33.90 -4.00
C ALA A 630 -13.39 -33.11 -5.29
N ASN A 631 -12.72 -31.95 -5.18
CA ASN A 631 -12.43 -31.02 -6.26
C ASN A 631 -11.42 -29.95 -5.81
N SER A 632 -11.04 -29.01 -6.69
CA SER A 632 -10.09 -27.93 -6.36
C SER A 632 -10.67 -26.78 -5.54
N CYS A 633 -11.93 -26.86 -5.09
CA CYS A 633 -12.67 -25.82 -4.35
C CYS A 633 -12.63 -24.43 -4.99
N GLY A 634 -12.57 -24.37 -6.33
CA GLY A 634 -12.47 -23.12 -7.09
C GLY A 634 -11.06 -22.53 -7.17
N TRP A 635 -10.03 -23.18 -6.62
CA TRP A 635 -8.64 -22.81 -6.87
C TRP A 635 -8.22 -23.25 -8.29
N PHE A 636 -7.51 -22.38 -8.98
CA PHE A 636 -7.07 -22.63 -10.36
C PHE A 636 -5.68 -22.04 -10.64
N GLU A 637 -4.94 -22.65 -11.55
CA GLU A 637 -3.67 -22.11 -12.04
C GLU A 637 -3.96 -20.89 -12.94
N ALA A 638 -3.40 -19.74 -12.59
CA ALA A 638 -3.58 -18.49 -13.32
C ALA A 638 -2.62 -18.36 -14.51
N THR A 639 -1.49 -19.07 -14.49
CA THR A 639 -0.44 -19.01 -15.52
C THR A 639 -0.05 -20.41 -15.97
N SER A 640 -0.32 -20.78 -17.23
CA SER A 640 0.10 -22.07 -17.76
C SER A 640 1.37 -21.94 -18.60
N ASP A 641 2.48 -22.46 -18.10
CA ASP A 641 3.80 -22.45 -18.77
C ASP A 641 4.54 -23.81 -18.69
N GLY A 642 3.83 -24.84 -18.22
CA GLY A 642 4.37 -26.18 -18.03
C GLY A 642 5.14 -26.33 -16.71
N PHE A 643 5.07 -25.35 -15.81
CA PHE A 643 5.40 -25.45 -14.40
C PHE A 643 4.17 -24.99 -13.60
N ASP A 644 3.18 -25.88 -13.50
CA ASP A 644 1.81 -25.50 -13.14
C ASP A 644 1.39 -26.22 -11.85
N TRP A 645 0.58 -25.57 -11.02
CA TRP A 645 -0.14 -26.25 -9.94
C TRP A 645 -1.22 -27.16 -10.51
N THR A 646 -1.21 -28.42 -10.08
CA THR A 646 -2.09 -29.47 -10.56
C THR A 646 -2.78 -30.18 -9.40
N TRP A 647 -4.08 -30.40 -9.54
CA TRP A 647 -4.89 -31.19 -8.62
C TRP A 647 -4.84 -32.66 -9.02
N SER A 648 -4.32 -33.53 -8.15
CA SER A 648 -4.33 -34.98 -8.37
C SER A 648 -3.96 -35.75 -7.10
N SER A 649 -4.07 -37.08 -7.18
CA SER A 649 -3.50 -38.00 -6.20
C SER A 649 -2.22 -38.65 -6.74
N ARG A 650 -1.35 -39.10 -5.85
CA ARG A 650 -0.11 -39.76 -6.26
C ARG A 650 -0.36 -41.03 -7.07
N SER A 651 -1.37 -41.82 -6.70
CA SER A 651 -1.72 -43.06 -7.42
C SER A 651 -2.18 -42.83 -8.86
N ASN A 652 -2.66 -41.63 -9.19
CA ASN A 652 -3.14 -41.30 -10.53
C ASN A 652 -2.02 -40.79 -11.46
N LEU A 653 -0.81 -40.56 -10.94
CA LEU A 653 0.33 -40.11 -11.72
C LEU A 653 1.03 -41.26 -12.43
N SER A 654 1.49 -41.01 -13.65
CA SER A 654 2.34 -41.98 -14.35
C SER A 654 3.70 -42.12 -13.65
N ALA A 655 4.33 -43.30 -13.79
CA ALA A 655 5.59 -43.64 -13.12
C ALA A 655 6.74 -42.62 -13.32
N ASN A 656 6.67 -41.82 -14.39
CA ASN A 656 7.65 -40.79 -14.69
C ASN A 656 7.49 -39.52 -13.83
N PHE A 657 6.30 -39.24 -13.27
CA PHE A 657 6.02 -38.02 -12.50
C PHE A 657 5.75 -38.30 -11.02
N GLU A 658 5.65 -39.57 -10.63
CA GLU A 658 5.35 -39.98 -9.26
C GLU A 658 6.33 -39.39 -8.21
N HIS A 659 7.59 -39.16 -8.59
CA HIS A 659 8.62 -38.58 -7.73
C HIS A 659 8.45 -37.07 -7.48
N GLN A 660 7.56 -36.39 -8.23
CA GLN A 660 7.29 -34.95 -8.10
C GLN A 660 6.13 -34.64 -7.13
N ALA A 661 5.47 -35.67 -6.60
CA ALA A 661 4.41 -35.55 -5.59
C ALA A 661 4.84 -36.10 -4.22
N PRO A 662 4.23 -35.66 -3.10
CA PRO A 662 4.36 -36.30 -1.78
C PRO A 662 3.95 -37.77 -1.81
N LEU A 663 4.46 -38.58 -0.88
CA LEU A 663 4.14 -40.03 -0.83
C LEU A 663 2.69 -40.29 -0.44
N GLN A 664 2.18 -39.47 0.47
CA GLN A 664 0.86 -39.56 1.06
C GLN A 664 0.30 -38.14 1.16
N ASP A 665 -0.98 -38.03 0.85
CA ASP A 665 -1.83 -36.88 1.12
C ASP A 665 -1.89 -36.56 2.63
N HIS A 666 -2.22 -35.31 3.02
CA HIS A 666 -2.32 -34.97 4.44
C HIS A 666 -3.69 -35.38 5.04
N THR A 667 -4.80 -35.05 4.37
CA THR A 667 -6.17 -35.32 4.82
C THR A 667 -6.42 -36.79 5.20
N HIS A 668 -6.01 -37.73 4.35
CA HIS A 668 -6.24 -39.17 4.55
C HIS A 668 -4.98 -39.96 4.88
N ASN A 669 -3.78 -39.35 4.76
CA ASN A 669 -2.50 -40.04 4.93
C ASN A 669 -2.36 -41.28 4.01
N THR A 670 -2.92 -41.19 2.80
CA THR A 670 -2.92 -42.26 1.79
C THR A 670 -2.34 -41.75 0.47
N SER A 671 -1.92 -42.66 -0.41
CA SER A 671 -1.47 -42.28 -1.76
C SER A 671 -2.62 -41.98 -2.74
N GLU A 672 -3.86 -42.29 -2.34
CA GLU A 672 -5.09 -42.08 -3.12
C GLU A 672 -5.76 -40.74 -2.82
N GLY A 673 -5.44 -40.09 -1.69
CA GLY A 673 -5.91 -38.75 -1.35
C GLY A 673 -5.40 -37.69 -2.33
N HIS A 674 -6.19 -36.64 -2.53
CA HIS A 674 -5.95 -35.61 -3.53
C HIS A 674 -5.46 -34.32 -2.88
N PHE A 675 -4.45 -33.71 -3.48
CA PHE A 675 -3.87 -32.45 -3.05
C PHE A 675 -3.43 -31.63 -4.26
N MET A 676 -3.07 -30.38 -4.02
CA MET A 676 -2.56 -29.50 -5.07
C MET A 676 -1.02 -29.53 -5.04
N PHE A 677 -0.36 -29.84 -6.16
CA PHE A 677 1.10 -29.91 -6.22
C PHE A 677 1.67 -29.38 -7.53
N ILE A 678 2.96 -29.08 -7.52
CA ILE A 678 3.68 -28.57 -8.69
C ILE A 678 4.03 -29.71 -9.63
N LEU A 679 3.49 -29.67 -10.84
CA LEU A 679 3.85 -30.58 -11.92
C LEU A 679 4.77 -29.87 -12.92
N LYS A 680 5.99 -30.40 -13.08
CA LYS A 680 6.97 -29.88 -14.03
C LYS A 680 6.96 -30.70 -15.32
N ASN A 681 6.48 -30.06 -16.38
CA ASN A 681 6.46 -30.58 -17.75
C ASN A 681 7.50 -29.89 -18.66
N SER A 682 7.98 -28.69 -18.30
CA SER A 682 8.97 -27.91 -19.07
C SER A 682 10.30 -27.71 -18.29
N ASN A 683 11.41 -27.51 -19.00
CA ASN A 683 12.75 -27.28 -18.42
C ASN A 683 13.25 -25.85 -18.70
N SER A 684 12.57 -24.84 -18.14
CA SER A 684 13.02 -23.44 -18.19
C SER A 684 13.94 -23.11 -17.00
N LEU A 685 14.78 -22.08 -17.14
CA LEU A 685 15.73 -21.59 -16.13
C LEU A 685 15.08 -20.68 -15.08
N LEU A 686 13.94 -20.08 -15.39
CA LEU A 686 13.09 -19.32 -14.46
C LEU A 686 11.66 -19.81 -14.68
N GLN A 687 11.05 -20.32 -13.62
CA GLN A 687 9.70 -20.89 -13.64
C GLN A 687 8.91 -20.35 -12.45
N ILE A 688 7.70 -19.88 -12.72
CA ILE A 688 6.78 -19.33 -11.73
C ILE A 688 5.42 -19.98 -11.94
N ALA A 689 4.93 -20.71 -10.95
CA ALA A 689 3.55 -21.20 -10.92
C ALA A 689 2.72 -20.28 -10.02
N LYS A 690 1.48 -19.95 -10.42
CA LYS A 690 0.56 -19.10 -9.67
C LYS A 690 -0.79 -19.79 -9.51
N LEU A 691 -1.02 -20.42 -8.37
CA LEU A 691 -2.34 -20.91 -8.00
C LEU A 691 -3.15 -19.78 -7.37
N GLN A 692 -4.31 -19.47 -7.94
CA GLN A 692 -5.17 -18.38 -7.52
C GLN A 692 -6.46 -18.89 -6.90
N SER A 693 -6.91 -18.22 -5.83
CA SER A 693 -8.19 -18.48 -5.17
C SER A 693 -9.37 -17.81 -5.91
N PRO A 694 -10.61 -18.20 -5.59
CA PRO A 694 -11.78 -17.37 -5.87
C PRO A 694 -11.65 -15.97 -5.22
N THR A 695 -12.40 -15.00 -5.74
CA THR A 695 -12.47 -13.65 -5.16
C THR A 695 -13.40 -13.64 -3.95
N PHE A 696 -12.86 -13.23 -2.80
CA PHE A 696 -13.59 -13.03 -1.56
C PHE A 696 -14.02 -11.57 -1.44
N SER A 697 -15.22 -11.33 -0.90
CA SER A 697 -15.80 -9.99 -0.80
C SER A 697 -15.24 -9.16 0.36
N GLN A 698 -15.16 -9.76 1.54
CA GLN A 698 -14.63 -9.15 2.76
C GLN A 698 -14.43 -10.22 3.86
N THR A 699 -13.66 -9.91 4.89
CA THR A 699 -13.44 -10.80 6.05
C THR A 699 -13.87 -10.16 7.35
N GLY A 700 -14.25 -10.98 8.33
CA GLY A 700 -14.38 -10.57 9.71
C GLY A 700 -13.03 -10.26 10.37
N PRO A 701 -13.03 -9.53 11.49
CA PRO A 701 -11.83 -9.05 12.19
C PRO A 701 -10.95 -10.17 12.75
N GLY A 702 -11.53 -11.33 13.09
CA GLY A 702 -10.80 -12.49 13.61
C GLY A 702 -10.25 -13.44 12.53
N CYS A 703 -10.36 -13.08 11.25
CA CYS A 703 -10.14 -14.02 10.14
C CYS A 703 -8.72 -14.61 10.14
N THR A 704 -8.66 -15.93 10.22
CA THR A 704 -7.41 -16.69 10.22
C THR A 704 -7.46 -17.75 9.13
N LEU A 705 -6.43 -17.77 8.30
CA LEU A 705 -6.22 -18.76 7.24
C LEU A 705 -5.23 -19.81 7.74
N SER A 706 -5.56 -21.08 7.61
CA SER A 706 -4.61 -22.17 7.81
C SER A 706 -4.56 -23.10 6.61
N PHE A 707 -3.41 -23.68 6.34
CA PHE A 707 -3.24 -24.70 5.30
C PHE A 707 -2.04 -25.58 5.60
N TRP A 708 -2.04 -26.79 5.05
CA TRP A 708 -0.89 -27.68 5.09
C TRP A 708 -0.05 -27.53 3.83
N PHE A 709 1.26 -27.59 3.99
CA PHE A 709 2.19 -27.49 2.88
C PHE A 709 3.32 -28.50 3.01
N TYR A 710 3.85 -28.90 1.86
CA TYR A 710 4.97 -29.80 1.71
C TYR A 710 5.98 -29.15 0.78
N ASN A 711 7.22 -28.94 1.21
CA ASN A 711 8.26 -28.30 0.38
C ASN A 711 9.61 -28.99 0.60
N HIS A 712 9.97 -29.94 -0.28
CA HIS A 712 11.15 -30.79 -0.12
C HIS A 712 11.92 -30.99 -1.41
N GLY A 713 13.23 -30.79 -1.41
CA GLY A 713 14.08 -31.11 -2.55
C GLY A 713 15.46 -30.48 -2.48
N LEU A 714 16.34 -30.84 -3.42
CA LEU A 714 17.68 -30.26 -3.53
C LEU A 714 17.63 -28.83 -4.08
N SER A 715 16.70 -28.57 -5.01
CA SER A 715 16.49 -27.27 -5.65
C SER A 715 14.99 -26.99 -5.73
N VAL A 716 14.33 -26.96 -4.58
CA VAL A 716 12.88 -26.77 -4.52
C VAL A 716 12.48 -25.29 -4.59
N GLY A 717 13.36 -24.36 -4.25
CA GLY A 717 13.11 -22.91 -4.33
C GLY A 717 12.16 -22.38 -3.23
N ALA A 718 11.63 -21.17 -3.43
CA ALA A 718 10.73 -20.51 -2.49
C ALA A 718 9.26 -20.70 -2.89
N ALA A 719 8.36 -20.70 -1.91
CA ALA A 719 6.93 -20.59 -2.13
C ALA A 719 6.38 -19.45 -1.27
N GLU A 720 5.47 -18.68 -1.83
CA GLU A 720 4.90 -17.48 -1.22
C GLU A 720 3.39 -17.47 -1.37
N LEU A 721 2.69 -17.02 -0.34
CA LEU A 721 1.28 -16.68 -0.41
C LEU A 721 1.16 -15.15 -0.46
N GLN A 722 0.48 -14.64 -1.48
CA GLN A 722 0.27 -13.22 -1.70
C GLN A 722 -1.21 -12.86 -1.64
N LEU A 723 -1.50 -11.72 -1.04
CA LEU A 723 -2.81 -11.06 -1.02
C LEU A 723 -2.85 -10.01 -2.13
N HIS A 724 -3.90 -10.06 -2.95
CA HIS A 724 -4.16 -9.12 -4.04
C HIS A 724 -5.53 -8.47 -3.84
N MET A 725 -5.55 -7.14 -3.75
CA MET A 725 -6.77 -6.34 -3.58
C MET A 725 -7.29 -5.91 -4.96
N GLU A 726 -8.60 -6.02 -5.22
CA GLU A 726 -9.14 -5.78 -6.58
C GLU A 726 -8.92 -4.35 -7.11
N LYS A 727 -8.84 -3.36 -6.22
CA LYS A 727 -8.62 -1.95 -6.56
C LYS A 727 -7.16 -1.50 -6.48
N SER A 728 -6.22 -2.42 -6.24
CA SER A 728 -4.79 -2.10 -6.08
C SER A 728 -3.94 -2.96 -7.01
N ASN A 729 -2.93 -2.34 -7.63
CA ASN A 729 -1.92 -3.07 -8.40
C ASN A 729 -0.82 -3.68 -7.51
N ASP A 730 -0.80 -3.36 -6.20
CA ASP A 730 0.22 -3.83 -5.27
C ASP A 730 -0.22 -5.14 -4.60
N SER A 731 0.71 -6.08 -4.48
CA SER A 731 0.51 -7.36 -3.82
C SER A 731 1.22 -7.40 -2.46
N THR A 732 0.58 -7.97 -1.45
CA THR A 732 1.14 -8.12 -0.09
C THR A 732 1.54 -9.57 0.15
N VAL A 733 2.80 -9.83 0.51
CA VAL A 733 3.24 -11.18 0.90
C VAL A 733 2.73 -11.48 2.31
N LEU A 734 1.92 -12.53 2.46
CA LEU A 734 1.35 -12.95 3.74
C LEU A 734 2.16 -14.07 4.40
N TRP A 735 2.74 -14.96 3.58
CA TRP A 735 3.54 -16.09 4.05
C TRP A 735 4.60 -16.44 3.01
N ARG A 736 5.74 -16.93 3.50
CA ARG A 736 6.86 -17.37 2.66
C ARG A 736 7.56 -18.54 3.33
N VAL A 737 7.90 -19.55 2.52
CA VAL A 737 8.84 -20.59 2.90
C VAL A 737 10.03 -20.59 1.94
N LEU A 738 11.22 -20.69 2.53
CA LEU A 738 12.48 -20.73 1.79
C LEU A 738 13.07 -22.14 1.84
N TYR A 739 13.41 -22.68 0.68
CA TYR A 739 14.16 -23.94 0.53
C TYR A 739 13.46 -25.16 1.17
N ASN A 740 14.23 -26.23 1.33
CA ASN A 740 13.80 -27.55 1.79
C ASN A 740 13.41 -27.57 3.28
N GLN A 741 12.20 -28.03 3.59
CA GLN A 741 11.68 -28.20 4.95
C GLN A 741 11.75 -29.65 5.47
N GLY A 742 12.19 -30.60 4.65
CA GLY A 742 12.20 -32.02 4.98
C GLY A 742 10.98 -32.76 4.43
N LYS A 743 10.98 -34.09 4.59
CA LYS A 743 9.96 -34.99 4.00
C LYS A 743 8.74 -35.14 4.91
N GLN A 744 8.08 -34.04 5.22
CA GLN A 744 6.87 -34.03 6.05
C GLN A 744 5.97 -32.84 5.69
N TRP A 745 4.69 -32.98 6.00
CA TRP A 745 3.71 -31.89 5.91
C TRP A 745 3.86 -30.95 7.11
N PHE A 746 3.74 -29.66 6.85
CA PHE A 746 3.78 -28.60 7.86
C PHE A 746 2.53 -27.74 7.75
N GLN A 747 2.02 -27.28 8.88
CA GLN A 747 0.88 -26.37 8.91
C GLN A 747 1.37 -24.91 8.93
N ALA A 748 0.80 -24.07 8.08
CA ALA A 748 0.93 -22.63 8.13
C ALA A 748 -0.37 -22.02 8.68
N VAL A 749 -0.26 -21.01 9.54
CA VAL A 749 -1.38 -20.24 10.11
C VAL A 749 -1.09 -18.76 9.90
N ILE A 750 -2.01 -18.04 9.25
CA ILE A 750 -1.88 -16.66 8.83
C ILE A 750 -3.07 -15.87 9.35
N HIS A 751 -2.82 -14.79 10.08
CA HIS A 751 -3.88 -13.87 10.51
C HIS A 751 -4.17 -12.84 9.42
N LEU A 752 -5.29 -12.99 8.72
CA LEU A 752 -5.72 -12.07 7.66
C LEU A 752 -6.25 -10.77 8.27
N GLY A 753 -7.02 -10.88 9.37
CA GLY A 753 -7.69 -9.75 10.00
C GLY A 753 -8.85 -9.21 9.18
N ARG A 754 -9.26 -7.97 9.47
CA ARG A 754 -10.37 -7.28 8.81
C ARG A 754 -9.95 -6.74 7.43
N LEU A 755 -10.48 -7.32 6.35
CA LEU A 755 -10.32 -6.83 4.98
C LEU A 755 -11.68 -6.33 4.48
N THR A 756 -11.77 -5.04 4.20
CA THR A 756 -13.03 -4.34 3.86
C THR A 756 -13.34 -4.29 2.36
N GLN A 757 -12.36 -4.65 1.51
CA GLN A 757 -12.48 -4.61 0.05
C GLN A 757 -12.32 -6.01 -0.55
N PRO A 758 -12.88 -6.26 -1.75
CA PRO A 758 -12.71 -7.54 -2.43
C PRO A 758 -11.25 -7.88 -2.70
N PHE A 759 -10.89 -9.14 -2.47
CA PHE A 759 -9.52 -9.62 -2.59
C PHE A 759 -9.48 -11.08 -3.06
N HIS A 760 -8.32 -11.50 -3.54
CA HIS A 760 -8.02 -12.90 -3.79
C HIS A 760 -6.62 -13.24 -3.27
N LEU A 761 -6.39 -14.52 -3.05
CA LEU A 761 -5.12 -15.08 -2.59
C LEU A 761 -4.43 -15.79 -3.75
N ALA A 762 -3.11 -15.69 -3.81
CA ALA A 762 -2.31 -16.37 -4.82
C ALA A 762 -1.09 -17.06 -4.20
N PHE A 763 -0.94 -18.36 -4.44
CA PHE A 763 0.27 -19.12 -4.12
C PHE A 763 1.25 -19.05 -5.29
N HIS A 764 2.34 -18.32 -5.08
CA HIS A 764 3.43 -18.17 -6.02
C HIS A 764 4.54 -19.18 -5.70
N LYS A 765 4.82 -20.07 -6.63
CA LYS A 765 5.97 -20.96 -6.55
C LYS A 765 7.07 -20.44 -7.47
N VAL A 766 8.19 -20.01 -6.89
CA VAL A 766 9.34 -19.51 -7.65
C VAL A 766 10.47 -20.53 -7.63
N SER A 767 10.97 -20.88 -8.82
CA SER A 767 12.19 -21.69 -8.99
C SER A 767 13.22 -20.92 -9.80
N LEU A 768 14.35 -20.60 -9.15
CA LEU A 768 15.54 -20.04 -9.79
C LEU A 768 16.45 -21.20 -10.25
N GLY A 769 16.40 -21.53 -11.53
CA GLY A 769 17.15 -22.65 -12.13
C GLY A 769 16.36 -23.96 -12.19
N PHE A 770 17.07 -25.09 -12.18
CA PHE A 770 16.47 -26.41 -12.31
C PHE A 770 15.66 -26.79 -11.07
N TYR A 771 14.34 -26.79 -11.18
CA TYR A 771 13.47 -27.35 -10.14
C TYR A 771 13.73 -28.84 -9.97
N ASN A 772 14.14 -29.23 -8.76
CA ASN A 772 14.34 -30.60 -8.31
C ASN A 772 13.85 -30.74 -6.86
N GLY A 773 12.56 -31.01 -6.74
CA GLY A 773 11.85 -31.15 -5.47
C GLY A 773 10.37 -31.41 -5.67
N VAL A 774 9.66 -31.37 -4.55
CA VAL A 774 8.22 -31.59 -4.41
C VAL A 774 7.68 -30.41 -3.61
N SER A 775 6.68 -29.74 -4.17
CA SER A 775 5.95 -28.65 -3.53
C SER A 775 4.47 -28.98 -3.65
N ALA A 776 3.78 -29.04 -2.52
CA ALA A 776 2.35 -29.32 -2.47
C ALA A 776 1.69 -28.52 -1.35
N ILE A 777 0.38 -28.28 -1.50
CA ILE A 777 -0.49 -27.72 -0.48
C ILE A 777 -1.74 -28.59 -0.34
N ASP A 778 -2.29 -28.59 0.86
CA ASP A 778 -3.49 -29.34 1.20
C ASP A 778 -4.27 -28.65 2.34
N ASP A 779 -5.52 -29.06 2.58
CA ASP A 779 -6.31 -28.70 3.76
C ASP A 779 -6.40 -27.17 4.03
N VAL A 780 -6.86 -26.37 3.07
CA VAL A 780 -7.00 -24.91 3.21
C VAL A 780 -8.26 -24.56 3.99
N ARG A 781 -8.14 -23.87 5.13
CA ARG A 781 -9.26 -23.54 6.02
C ARG A 781 -9.27 -22.07 6.42
N PHE A 782 -10.46 -21.48 6.41
CA PHE A 782 -10.74 -20.11 6.86
C PHE A 782 -11.56 -20.15 8.15
N GLU A 783 -10.95 -19.69 9.24
CA GLU A 783 -11.54 -19.67 10.59
C GLU A 783 -11.89 -18.23 11.00
N ASN A 784 -13.06 -18.03 11.61
CA ASN A 784 -13.51 -16.73 12.13
C ASN A 784 -13.54 -15.58 11.08
N CYS A 785 -13.72 -15.91 9.80
CA CYS A 785 -13.76 -14.94 8.71
C CYS A 785 -15.16 -14.38 8.42
N MET A 786 -16.19 -14.86 9.11
CA MET A 786 -17.55 -14.31 9.02
C MET A 786 -17.71 -13.09 9.93
N LEU A 787 -18.49 -12.10 9.49
CA LEU A 787 -18.95 -11.02 10.35
C LEU A 787 -20.01 -11.53 11.34
N PRO A 788 -20.16 -10.90 12.53
CA PRO A 788 -21.19 -11.27 13.48
C PRO A 788 -22.59 -11.24 12.84
N PRO A 789 -23.48 -12.19 13.15
CA PRO A 789 -24.83 -12.18 12.60
C PRO A 789 -25.66 -11.00 13.12
N PRO A 790 -26.57 -10.43 12.31
CA PRO A 790 -27.46 -9.36 12.75
C PRO A 790 -28.39 -9.85 13.87
N SER A 791 -28.60 -9.01 14.88
CA SER A 791 -29.43 -9.30 16.06
C SER A 791 -30.55 -8.27 16.22
N GLU A 792 -31.75 -8.73 16.56
CA GLU A 792 -32.92 -7.88 16.77
C GLU A 792 -32.78 -6.98 18.02
N SER A 793 -31.99 -7.38 19.02
CA SER A 793 -31.73 -6.57 20.21
C SER A 793 -30.42 -6.93 20.90
N CYS A 794 -29.67 -5.93 21.34
CA CYS A 794 -28.44 -6.09 22.11
C CYS A 794 -28.77 -5.91 23.60
N LYS A 795 -28.79 -7.01 24.37
CA LYS A 795 -29.16 -7.01 25.80
C LYS A 795 -27.93 -7.25 26.67
N GLY A 796 -27.43 -6.19 27.30
CA GLY A 796 -26.34 -6.24 28.28
C GLY A 796 -25.67 -4.88 28.42
N ALA A 797 -25.23 -4.51 29.62
CA ALA A 797 -24.52 -3.24 29.85
C ALA A 797 -23.15 -3.19 29.16
N ASP A 798 -22.54 -4.36 28.89
CA ASP A 798 -21.21 -4.50 28.29
C ASP A 798 -21.22 -4.75 26.77
N HIS A 799 -22.32 -4.42 26.09
CA HIS A 799 -22.46 -4.64 24.64
C HIS A 799 -22.88 -3.37 23.91
N PHE A 800 -22.37 -3.19 22.70
CA PHE A 800 -22.67 -2.09 21.79
C PHE A 800 -23.44 -2.60 20.57
N TRP A 801 -24.41 -1.81 20.11
CA TRP A 801 -25.28 -2.19 19.00
C TRP A 801 -24.93 -1.37 17.76
N CYS A 802 -24.45 -2.05 16.72
CA CYS A 802 -24.02 -1.43 15.48
C CYS A 802 -25.21 -0.83 14.71
N LEU A 803 -25.03 0.39 14.20
CA LEU A 803 -26.15 1.21 13.75
C LEU A 803 -26.79 0.68 12.45
N TYR A 804 -25.98 0.25 11.48
CA TYR A 804 -26.47 -0.17 10.16
C TYR A 804 -26.45 -1.69 9.99
N SER A 805 -25.38 -2.38 10.42
CA SER A 805 -25.25 -3.83 10.34
C SER A 805 -26.17 -4.59 11.30
N LYS A 806 -26.71 -3.90 12.32
CA LYS A 806 -27.59 -4.46 13.37
C LYS A 806 -26.96 -5.59 14.17
N THR A 807 -25.63 -5.68 14.19
CA THR A 807 -24.88 -6.66 14.98
C THR A 807 -24.66 -6.15 16.41
N CYS A 808 -24.31 -7.06 17.32
CA CYS A 808 -24.07 -6.73 18.72
C CYS A 808 -22.62 -7.16 19.05
N ILE A 809 -21.78 -6.18 19.34
CA ILE A 809 -20.36 -6.37 19.68
C ILE A 809 -20.14 -6.06 21.17
N LYS A 810 -18.99 -6.42 21.72
CA LYS A 810 -18.67 -6.13 23.13
C LYS A 810 -18.24 -4.67 23.28
N LYS A 811 -18.49 -4.03 24.42
CA LYS A 811 -18.02 -2.65 24.69
C LYS A 811 -16.48 -2.51 24.56
N LEU A 812 -15.74 -3.57 24.87
CA LEU A 812 -14.28 -3.63 24.71
C LEU A 812 -13.79 -3.54 23.24
N GLN A 813 -14.70 -3.71 22.28
CA GLN A 813 -14.46 -3.61 20.85
C GLN A 813 -14.81 -2.23 20.28
N LEU A 814 -15.35 -1.33 21.11
CA LEU A 814 -15.62 0.04 20.68
C LEU A 814 -14.33 0.86 20.70
N CYS A 815 -14.12 1.66 19.66
CA CYS A 815 -12.98 2.58 19.54
C CYS A 815 -11.64 1.86 19.71
N ASP A 816 -11.50 0.68 19.15
CA ASP A 816 -10.30 -0.16 19.24
C ASP A 816 -9.47 -0.22 17.96
N LEU A 817 -9.82 0.60 16.95
CA LEU A 817 -9.23 0.71 15.61
C LEU A 817 -9.53 -0.47 14.67
N VAL A 818 -10.41 -1.40 15.05
CA VAL A 818 -10.82 -2.54 14.24
C VAL A 818 -12.32 -2.45 13.93
N ASP A 819 -12.70 -2.55 12.64
CA ASP A 819 -14.11 -2.62 12.25
C ASP A 819 -14.72 -3.99 12.59
N ASP A 820 -15.22 -4.11 13.82
CA ASP A 820 -15.92 -5.28 14.35
C ASP A 820 -17.40 -5.29 13.93
N CYS A 821 -18.00 -4.11 13.70
CA CYS A 821 -19.37 -3.98 13.24
C CYS A 821 -19.58 -4.39 11.76
N GLY A 822 -18.52 -4.35 10.95
CA GLY A 822 -18.55 -4.58 9.50
C GLY A 822 -19.04 -3.38 8.68
N ASP A 823 -19.46 -2.31 9.35
CA ASP A 823 -19.97 -1.06 8.79
C ASP A 823 -19.24 0.18 9.35
N TYR A 824 -18.16 -0.04 10.12
CA TYR A 824 -17.32 0.97 10.77
C TYR A 824 -18.01 1.80 11.87
N THR A 825 -19.24 1.45 12.29
CA THR A 825 -20.01 2.29 13.23
C THR A 825 -19.45 2.33 14.64
N ASP A 826 -18.64 1.34 15.00
CA ASP A 826 -17.88 1.24 16.25
C ASP A 826 -16.68 2.18 16.33
N GLU A 827 -16.26 2.78 15.21
CA GLU A 827 -15.05 3.63 15.11
C GLU A 827 -15.33 5.09 14.71
N ILE A 828 -16.61 5.52 14.67
CA ILE A 828 -17.00 6.87 14.21
C ILE A 828 -16.98 7.93 15.33
N ASP A 829 -17.30 7.56 16.58
CA ASP A 829 -17.45 8.50 17.71
C ASP A 829 -16.36 8.26 18.78
N CYS A 830 -15.11 8.34 18.34
CA CYS A 830 -13.93 8.04 19.15
C CYS A 830 -13.07 9.28 19.40
N GLU A 831 -12.36 9.31 20.53
CA GLU A 831 -11.39 10.38 20.83
C GLU A 831 -10.07 10.09 20.10
N PRO A 832 -9.68 10.87 19.06
CA PRO A 832 -8.49 10.58 18.26
C PRO A 832 -7.19 10.72 19.05
N GLU A 833 -7.20 11.46 20.15
CA GLU A 833 -6.04 11.60 21.06
C GLU A 833 -5.82 10.36 21.95
N LEU A 834 -6.76 9.41 21.96
CA LEU A 834 -6.68 8.15 22.70
C LEU A 834 -6.39 6.95 21.80
N GLN A 835 -6.16 7.18 20.51
CA GLN A 835 -5.97 6.15 19.49
C GLN A 835 -4.72 6.46 18.65
N CYS A 836 -3.96 5.42 18.29
CA CYS A 836 -2.84 5.54 17.38
C CYS A 836 -2.62 4.25 16.58
N ASN A 837 -2.84 4.35 15.27
CA ASN A 837 -2.64 3.28 14.29
C ASN A 837 -1.37 3.48 13.44
N PHE A 838 -0.52 4.44 13.80
CA PHE A 838 0.72 4.79 13.13
C PHE A 838 0.66 5.15 11.64
N GLU A 839 -0.51 5.28 11.02
CA GLU A 839 -0.62 5.61 9.59
C GLU A 839 -0.15 7.03 9.25
N ASN A 840 -0.25 7.94 10.21
CA ASN A 840 0.17 9.35 10.08
C ASN A 840 1.16 9.74 11.19
N GLY A 841 2.33 9.08 11.23
CA GLY A 841 3.38 9.34 12.23
C GLY A 841 3.19 8.57 13.54
N ILE A 842 3.71 9.09 14.65
CA ILE A 842 3.61 8.47 16.00
C ILE A 842 2.46 9.05 16.86
N CYS A 843 1.53 9.76 16.22
CA CYS A 843 0.39 10.41 16.87
C CYS A 843 0.83 11.38 17.99
N ASN A 844 0.27 11.24 19.19
CA ASN A 844 0.64 11.98 20.40
C ASN A 844 1.51 11.17 21.37
N TRP A 845 2.15 10.10 20.89
CA TRP A 845 3.16 9.35 21.63
C TRP A 845 4.53 10.01 21.47
N GLU A 846 5.38 9.87 22.48
CA GLU A 846 6.72 10.45 22.55
C GLU A 846 7.76 9.34 22.71
N GLN A 847 8.92 9.46 22.06
CA GLN A 847 10.07 8.60 22.35
C GLN A 847 10.71 9.05 23.67
N ASP A 848 11.11 8.10 24.52
CA ASP A 848 11.91 8.44 25.70
C ASP A 848 13.32 8.87 25.25
N ALA A 849 13.94 9.82 25.96
CA ALA A 849 15.30 10.28 25.64
C ALA A 849 16.35 9.65 26.58
N GLU A 850 15.90 8.95 27.62
CA GLU A 850 16.74 8.33 28.65
C GLU A 850 17.00 6.82 28.39
N ASP A 851 16.47 6.28 27.30
CA ASP A 851 16.67 4.90 26.87
C ASP A 851 17.90 4.75 25.94
N ASP A 852 18.13 3.55 25.41
CA ASP A 852 19.35 3.24 24.66
C ASP A 852 19.20 3.54 23.16
N PHE A 853 17.99 3.46 22.61
CA PHE A 853 17.65 3.74 21.21
C PHE A 853 16.12 3.84 20.99
N ASP A 854 15.69 4.43 19.88
CA ASP A 854 14.27 4.72 19.61
C ASP A 854 13.50 3.61 18.86
N TRP A 855 12.18 3.57 19.04
CA TRP A 855 11.29 2.80 18.16
C TRP A 855 11.30 3.36 16.74
N THR A 856 11.33 2.51 15.73
CA THR A 856 11.35 2.92 14.32
C THR A 856 10.00 2.62 13.66
N ARG A 857 9.49 3.56 12.88
CA ARG A 857 8.28 3.36 12.07
C ARG A 857 8.63 2.69 10.74
N ASN A 858 7.99 1.58 10.43
CA ASN A 858 8.23 0.81 9.21
C ASN A 858 6.94 0.57 8.43
N GLN A 859 7.12 0.17 7.17
CA GLN A 859 6.07 -0.23 6.24
C GLN A 859 6.48 -1.53 5.56
N GLY A 860 5.58 -2.52 5.50
CA GLY A 860 5.87 -3.83 4.91
C GLY A 860 6.84 -4.70 5.74
N PRO A 861 7.60 -5.62 5.13
CA PRO A 861 8.48 -6.54 5.85
C PRO A 861 9.70 -5.84 6.48
N THR A 862 10.20 -6.37 7.60
CA THR A 862 11.46 -5.90 8.20
C THR A 862 12.68 -6.32 7.33
N PRO A 863 13.83 -5.63 7.44
CA PRO A 863 15.02 -5.92 6.63
C PRO A 863 15.60 -7.32 6.85
N THR A 864 15.42 -7.85 8.07
CA THR A 864 15.86 -9.15 8.53
C THR A 864 14.90 -10.25 8.03
N LEU A 865 15.44 -11.25 7.31
CA LEU A 865 14.63 -12.34 6.76
C LEU A 865 14.09 -13.26 7.88
N ASN A 866 12.84 -13.70 7.74
CA ASN A 866 12.15 -14.58 8.69
C ASN A 866 12.03 -14.00 10.12
N THR A 867 11.88 -12.69 10.22
CA THR A 867 11.60 -11.97 11.47
C THR A 867 10.58 -10.87 11.18
N GLY A 868 10.01 -10.30 12.23
CA GLY A 868 9.06 -9.19 12.13
C GLY A 868 7.79 -9.49 11.32
N PRO A 869 6.86 -8.53 11.26
CA PRO A 869 5.63 -8.68 10.50
C PRO A 869 5.86 -8.40 9.00
N MET A 870 5.15 -9.11 8.13
CA MET A 870 5.18 -8.86 6.66
C MET A 870 4.26 -7.73 6.22
N LYS A 871 3.29 -7.38 7.07
CA LYS A 871 2.24 -6.38 6.86
C LYS A 871 1.84 -5.75 8.18
N ASP A 872 1.24 -4.58 8.14
CA ASP A 872 0.66 -3.92 9.32
C ASP A 872 -0.62 -4.64 9.80
N ASN A 873 -1.11 -4.25 10.98
CA ASN A 873 -2.37 -4.76 11.51
C ASN A 873 -3.58 -3.97 11.00
N THR A 874 -3.47 -2.64 10.97
CA THR A 874 -4.57 -1.69 10.66
C THR A 874 -5.23 -1.92 9.29
N LEU A 875 -4.45 -1.81 8.21
CA LEU A 875 -4.89 -1.97 6.83
C LEU A 875 -4.78 -3.43 6.38
N GLY A 876 -3.97 -4.22 7.07
CA GLY A 876 -3.70 -5.61 6.71
C GLY A 876 -2.92 -5.73 5.40
N THR A 877 -2.10 -4.73 5.02
CA THR A 877 -1.36 -4.70 3.76
C THR A 877 0.10 -4.29 3.94
N ALA A 878 0.93 -4.45 2.91
CA ALA A 878 2.30 -3.95 2.96
C ALA A 878 2.40 -2.42 2.97
N ARG A 879 1.30 -1.68 2.76
CA ARG A 879 1.26 -0.21 2.72
C ARG A 879 0.90 0.43 4.06
N GLY A 880 0.37 -0.31 5.01
CA GLY A 880 0.15 0.25 6.33
C GLY A 880 1.45 0.28 7.14
N HIS A 881 1.39 0.93 8.29
CA HIS A 881 2.56 1.27 9.09
C HIS A 881 2.45 0.75 10.51
N TYR A 882 3.60 0.38 11.07
CA TYR A 882 3.70 -0.08 12.45
C TYR A 882 5.01 0.43 13.06
N LEU A 883 5.13 0.36 14.39
CA LEU A 883 6.41 0.61 15.07
C LEU A 883 7.12 -0.70 15.35
N TYR A 884 8.45 -0.72 15.22
CA TYR A 884 9.28 -1.85 15.58
C TYR A 884 10.64 -1.43 16.14
N ILE A 885 11.32 -2.37 16.77
CA ILE A 885 12.73 -2.22 17.14
C ILE A 885 13.63 -3.07 16.25
N GLU A 886 14.72 -2.47 15.79
CA GLU A 886 15.79 -3.15 15.07
C GLU A 886 16.79 -3.76 16.06
N SER A 887 17.00 -5.08 15.97
CA SER A 887 17.87 -5.84 16.89
C SER A 887 19.30 -6.04 16.35
N SER A 888 19.63 -5.52 15.17
CA SER A 888 20.97 -5.61 14.56
C SER A 888 21.98 -4.64 15.20
N GLU A 889 23.19 -4.54 14.64
CA GLU A 889 24.21 -3.63 15.17
C GLU A 889 23.80 -2.17 14.86
N PRO A 890 23.93 -1.22 15.80
CA PRO A 890 24.83 -1.22 16.97
C PRO A 890 24.20 -1.69 18.30
N GLN A 891 22.96 -2.17 18.32
CA GLN A 891 22.29 -2.56 19.57
C GLN A 891 22.98 -3.78 20.22
N VAL A 892 23.10 -3.76 21.56
CA VAL A 892 23.63 -4.91 22.33
C VAL A 892 22.58 -5.45 23.30
N PHE A 893 22.73 -6.71 23.71
CA PHE A 893 21.78 -7.40 24.58
C PHE A 893 21.28 -6.54 25.73
N GLN A 894 19.95 -6.47 25.90
CA GLN A 894 19.24 -5.65 26.89
C GLN A 894 19.20 -4.15 26.65
N HIS A 895 19.76 -3.62 25.55
CA HIS A 895 19.42 -2.26 25.13
C HIS A 895 17.90 -2.13 24.98
N THR A 896 17.38 -1.00 25.42
CA THR A 896 15.95 -0.74 25.51
C THR A 896 15.53 0.44 24.66
N ALA A 897 14.33 0.30 24.08
CA ALA A 897 13.60 1.38 23.44
C ALA A 897 12.26 1.55 24.16
N ALA A 898 11.88 2.78 24.47
CA ALA A 898 10.74 3.13 25.29
C ALA A 898 9.87 4.17 24.56
N LEU A 899 8.61 3.79 24.33
CA LEU A 899 7.59 4.69 23.78
C LEU A 899 6.62 5.11 24.89
N LEU A 900 6.35 6.42 24.98
CA LEU A 900 5.62 7.05 26.06
C LEU A 900 4.26 7.55 25.57
N SER A 901 3.20 7.20 26.28
CA SER A 901 1.84 7.68 25.98
C SER A 901 1.69 9.16 26.35
N PRO A 902 0.62 9.85 25.91
CA PRO A 902 0.19 11.07 26.59
C PRO A 902 -0.08 10.83 28.09
N VAL A 903 -0.06 11.89 28.89
CA VAL A 903 -0.37 11.78 30.33
C VAL A 903 -1.88 11.62 30.50
N LEU A 904 -2.28 10.59 31.24
CA LEU A 904 -3.65 10.23 31.53
C LEU A 904 -4.00 10.64 32.96
N ASN A 905 -5.26 11.02 33.19
CA ASN A 905 -5.75 11.42 34.49
C ASN A 905 -5.91 10.19 35.42
N ALA A 906 -6.12 10.42 36.73
CA ALA A 906 -6.44 9.35 37.65
C ALA A 906 -7.72 8.60 37.22
N THR A 907 -7.77 7.30 37.48
CA THR A 907 -8.87 6.42 37.04
C THR A 907 -10.01 6.41 38.06
N ASP A 908 -11.25 6.51 37.60
CA ASP A 908 -12.44 6.35 38.43
C ASP A 908 -12.73 4.87 38.76
N ALA A 909 -13.81 4.60 39.50
CA ALA A 909 -14.20 3.26 39.97
C ALA A 909 -14.43 2.22 38.84
N GLU A 910 -14.65 2.66 37.61
CA GLU A 910 -14.84 1.80 36.43
C GLU A 910 -13.52 1.39 35.73
N GLY A 911 -12.39 2.03 36.08
CA GLY A 911 -11.06 1.72 35.54
C GLY A 911 -10.82 2.20 34.11
N CYS A 912 -9.55 2.26 33.70
CA CYS A 912 -9.10 2.62 32.34
C CYS A 912 -8.51 1.36 31.68
N THR A 913 -8.72 1.13 30.38
CA THR A 913 -8.15 -0.05 29.69
C THR A 913 -7.25 0.38 28.55
N PHE A 914 -6.01 -0.11 28.55
CA PHE A 914 -5.08 0.04 27.44
C PHE A 914 -5.07 -1.21 26.57
N ARG A 915 -5.11 -1.02 25.26
CA ARG A 915 -5.15 -2.09 24.26
C ARG A 915 -4.11 -1.81 23.20
N PHE A 916 -3.47 -2.86 22.72
CA PHE A 916 -2.51 -2.76 21.64
C PHE A 916 -2.35 -4.12 20.96
N TYR A 917 -1.83 -4.10 19.73
CA TYR A 917 -1.34 -5.27 19.04
C TYR A 917 0.19 -5.31 19.12
N TYR A 918 0.73 -6.51 19.22
CA TYR A 918 2.16 -6.74 19.17
C TYR A 918 2.48 -7.96 18.32
N HIS A 919 3.66 -7.93 17.71
CA HIS A 919 4.21 -9.02 16.90
C HIS A 919 5.65 -9.26 17.35
N MET A 920 5.97 -10.52 17.64
CA MET A 920 7.25 -10.92 18.22
C MET A 920 7.70 -12.21 17.56
N PHE A 921 8.42 -12.10 16.45
CA PHE A 921 8.82 -13.24 15.64
C PHE A 921 10.32 -13.28 15.38
N GLY A 922 10.95 -14.39 15.77
CA GLY A 922 12.36 -14.65 15.51
C GLY A 922 13.10 -15.37 16.65
N LYS A 923 14.20 -16.03 16.31
CA LYS A 923 15.00 -16.84 17.26
C LYS A 923 15.61 -16.06 18.42
N HIS A 924 15.87 -14.77 18.23
CA HIS A 924 16.58 -13.95 19.22
C HIS A 924 15.68 -12.89 19.85
N ILE A 925 14.36 -13.06 19.78
CA ILE A 925 13.43 -12.20 20.50
C ILE A 925 13.68 -12.32 22.00
N TYR A 926 13.74 -11.18 22.68
CA TYR A 926 13.94 -11.14 24.12
C TYR A 926 12.71 -10.69 24.89
N ARG A 927 12.40 -9.38 24.97
CA ARG A 927 11.37 -8.90 25.91
C ARG A 927 10.60 -7.69 25.40
N LEU A 928 9.29 -7.71 25.62
CA LEU A 928 8.40 -6.55 25.54
C LEU A 928 7.71 -6.38 26.90
N ALA A 929 7.69 -5.16 27.44
CA ALA A 929 7.13 -4.86 28.74
C ALA A 929 6.40 -3.51 28.78
N ILE A 930 5.32 -3.46 29.54
CA ILE A 930 4.47 -2.28 29.70
C ILE A 930 4.56 -1.81 31.15
N TYR A 931 4.92 -0.54 31.32
CA TYR A 931 5.05 0.12 32.61
C TYR A 931 4.03 1.25 32.75
N LYS A 932 3.64 1.53 33.99
CA LYS A 932 2.85 2.69 34.38
C LYS A 932 3.68 3.56 35.31
N ARG A 933 4.03 4.78 34.89
CA ARG A 933 4.76 5.75 35.72
C ARG A 933 3.87 6.91 36.16
N VAL A 934 4.08 7.38 37.39
CA VAL A 934 3.42 8.56 37.96
C VAL A 934 4.41 9.70 38.25
N TRP A 935 5.71 9.43 38.08
CA TRP A 935 6.81 10.39 38.16
C TRP A 935 7.64 10.32 36.89
N ASN A 936 8.01 11.48 36.33
CA ASN A 936 8.66 11.56 35.02
C ASN A 936 10.04 10.88 34.97
N ASN A 937 10.79 10.94 36.08
CA ASN A 937 12.15 10.40 36.19
C ASN A 937 12.22 8.95 36.71
N THR A 938 11.11 8.21 36.65
CA THR A 938 11.05 6.83 37.15
C THR A 938 10.58 5.88 36.06
N LYS A 939 11.10 4.64 36.09
CA LYS A 939 10.64 3.56 35.21
C LYS A 939 9.20 3.12 35.47
N GLY A 940 8.64 3.50 36.63
CA GLY A 940 7.26 3.19 37.01
C GLY A 940 7.04 1.74 37.47
N GLN A 941 5.77 1.38 37.61
CA GLN A 941 5.28 0.06 37.99
C GLN A 941 5.12 -0.84 36.75
N LEU A 942 5.67 -2.05 36.77
CA LEU A 942 5.44 -3.04 35.71
C LEU A 942 3.97 -3.51 35.72
N LEU A 943 3.29 -3.41 34.59
CA LEU A 943 1.93 -3.91 34.40
C LEU A 943 1.91 -5.29 33.72
N TRP A 944 2.74 -5.46 32.70
CA TRP A 944 2.79 -6.70 31.92
C TRP A 944 4.13 -6.85 31.21
N GLU A 945 4.55 -8.09 30.98
CA GLU A 945 5.71 -8.42 30.16
C GLU A 945 5.52 -9.75 29.46
N THR A 946 6.19 -9.91 28.32
CA THR A 946 6.31 -11.18 27.59
C THR A 946 7.72 -11.35 27.05
N PHE A 947 8.08 -12.60 26.75
CA PHE A 947 9.42 -12.98 26.33
C PHE A 947 9.41 -13.95 25.15
N GLY A 948 10.44 -13.86 24.32
CA GLY A 948 10.71 -14.83 23.26
C GLY A 948 9.73 -14.77 22.10
N ASP A 949 9.96 -15.68 21.14
CA ASP A 949 9.15 -15.84 19.93
C ASP A 949 7.69 -16.20 20.27
N GLN A 950 6.75 -15.43 19.73
CA GLN A 950 5.31 -15.63 19.85
C GLN A 950 4.68 -16.15 18.54
N GLY A 951 5.50 -16.42 17.54
CA GLY A 951 5.07 -16.81 16.20
C GLY A 951 4.86 -15.62 15.27
N ASN A 952 4.73 -15.91 13.98
CA ASN A 952 4.53 -14.90 12.94
C ASN A 952 3.07 -14.45 12.84
N ILE A 953 2.53 -13.88 13.92
CA ILE A 953 1.16 -13.41 14.03
C ILE A 953 1.08 -12.11 14.83
N TRP A 954 0.11 -11.25 14.49
CA TRP A 954 -0.27 -10.11 15.31
C TRP A 954 -1.14 -10.58 16.48
N ILE A 955 -0.77 -10.21 17.70
CA ILE A 955 -1.45 -10.64 18.92
C ILE A 955 -2.00 -9.42 19.65
N ARG A 956 -3.31 -9.45 19.95
CA ARG A 956 -3.98 -8.41 20.72
C ARG A 956 -3.75 -8.57 22.22
N LYS A 957 -3.44 -7.50 22.94
CA LYS A 957 -3.34 -7.47 24.40
C LYS A 957 -4.25 -6.41 25.01
N HIS A 958 -4.97 -6.78 26.07
CA HIS A 958 -5.77 -5.87 26.91
C HIS A 958 -5.16 -5.76 28.31
N LEU A 959 -5.02 -4.54 28.81
CA LEU A 959 -4.45 -4.24 30.12
C LEU A 959 -5.39 -3.30 30.90
N PRO A 960 -6.08 -3.79 31.94
CA PRO A 960 -6.81 -2.93 32.84
C PRO A 960 -5.83 -2.14 33.71
N ILE A 961 -6.02 -0.83 33.77
CA ILE A 961 -5.19 0.14 34.46
C ILE A 961 -6.01 0.79 35.58
N SER A 962 -5.42 0.85 36.76
CA SER A 962 -5.93 1.62 37.89
C SER A 962 -4.82 2.51 38.44
N SER A 963 -5.13 3.79 38.63
CA SER A 963 -4.22 4.79 39.19
C SER A 963 -4.99 5.85 39.98
N GLN A 964 -4.48 6.19 41.16
CA GLN A 964 -5.03 7.25 42.01
C GLN A 964 -4.44 8.64 41.70
N GLN A 965 -3.48 8.70 40.78
CA GLN A 965 -2.77 9.91 40.36
C GLN A 965 -2.66 9.94 38.84
N PRO A 966 -2.44 11.11 38.22
CA PRO A 966 -2.09 11.20 36.81
C PRO A 966 -0.90 10.28 36.50
N PHE A 967 -0.97 9.57 35.39
CA PHE A 967 -0.02 8.52 35.04
C PHE A 967 0.26 8.52 33.54
N GLN A 968 1.34 7.86 33.16
CA GLN A 968 1.75 7.68 31.77
C GLN A 968 2.11 6.20 31.55
N ILE A 969 1.75 5.67 30.39
CA ILE A 969 2.11 4.31 29.97
C ILE A 969 3.41 4.38 29.18
N SER A 970 4.34 3.46 29.49
CA SER A 970 5.61 3.31 28.82
C SER A 970 5.70 1.89 28.24
N VAL A 971 5.83 1.81 26.92
CA VAL A 971 5.98 0.57 26.14
C VAL A 971 7.47 0.36 25.90
N VAL A 972 8.07 -0.59 26.61
CA VAL A 972 9.51 -0.83 26.60
C VAL A 972 9.82 -2.17 25.95
N ALA A 973 10.52 -2.14 24.82
CA ALA A 973 11.10 -3.34 24.22
C ALA A 973 12.58 -3.44 24.56
N SER A 974 13.10 -4.66 24.64
CA SER A 974 14.51 -4.93 24.92
C SER A 974 15.06 -5.89 23.88
N VAL A 975 16.17 -5.52 23.25
CA VAL A 975 16.82 -6.36 22.22
C VAL A 975 17.38 -7.64 22.85
N GLY A 976 17.33 -8.71 22.07
CA GLY A 976 17.96 -9.97 22.43
C GLY A 976 19.46 -9.98 22.12
N ASP A 977 20.02 -11.17 22.17
CA ASP A 977 21.45 -11.41 22.04
C ASP A 977 21.87 -11.64 20.58
N GLY A 978 21.00 -11.32 19.61
CA GLY A 978 21.25 -11.37 18.19
C GLY A 978 20.21 -10.64 17.34
N PHE A 979 20.51 -10.50 16.05
CA PHE A 979 19.75 -9.69 15.09
C PHE A 979 18.53 -10.38 14.48
N THR A 980 18.35 -11.69 14.65
CA THR A 980 17.23 -12.43 14.05
C THR A 980 16.00 -12.43 14.98
N GLY A 981 15.51 -11.25 15.33
CA GLY A 981 14.26 -11.09 16.08
C GLY A 981 13.82 -9.64 16.14
N ASP A 982 12.64 -9.35 15.59
CA ASP A 982 12.05 -8.02 15.60
C ASP A 982 10.79 -8.01 16.48
N ILE A 983 10.67 -6.98 17.32
CA ILE A 983 9.46 -6.73 18.11
C ILE A 983 8.76 -5.54 17.48
N ALA A 984 7.50 -5.73 17.10
CA ALA A 984 6.66 -4.70 16.54
C ALA A 984 5.38 -4.49 17.37
N ILE A 985 4.82 -3.29 17.31
CA ILE A 985 3.57 -2.89 17.94
C ILE A 985 2.72 -2.07 16.95
N ASP A 986 1.41 -2.17 17.10
CA ASP A 986 0.44 -1.47 16.26
C ASP A 986 -0.88 -1.24 17.02
N ASP A 987 -1.75 -0.37 16.50
CA ASP A 987 -3.12 -0.12 16.98
C ASP A 987 -3.25 0.09 18.49
N LEU A 988 -2.59 1.14 18.99
CA LEU A 988 -2.64 1.54 20.39
C LEU A 988 -3.95 2.29 20.68
N SER A 989 -4.77 1.79 21.62
CA SER A 989 -6.02 2.45 21.99
C SER A 989 -6.31 2.41 23.49
N PHE A 990 -7.00 3.43 23.97
CA PHE A 990 -7.45 3.57 25.35
C PHE A 990 -8.98 3.63 25.42
N MET A 991 -9.57 2.93 26.40
CA MET A 991 -11.01 2.99 26.70
C MET A 991 -11.26 3.42 28.13
N ASP A 992 -12.27 4.29 28.30
CA ASP A 992 -12.69 4.84 29.59
C ASP A 992 -11.53 5.58 30.31
N CYS A 993 -10.63 6.19 29.53
CA CYS A 993 -9.48 6.98 30.02
C CYS A 993 -9.66 8.45 29.62
N THR A 994 -9.11 9.38 30.40
CA THR A 994 -9.17 10.83 30.09
C THR A 994 -7.78 11.44 30.12
N LEU A 995 -7.55 12.41 29.25
CA LEU A 995 -6.25 13.08 29.13
C LEU A 995 -6.04 14.08 30.27
N TYR A 996 -4.80 14.16 30.74
CA TYR A 996 -4.37 15.12 31.75
C TYR A 996 -3.57 16.24 31.09
N PRO A 997 -3.98 17.52 31.21
CA PRO A 997 -3.37 18.64 30.50
C PRO A 997 -2.01 19.11 31.07
N GLY A 998 -1.41 18.36 31.99
CA GLY A 998 -0.16 18.71 32.65
C GLY A 998 0.88 17.61 32.55
N ASN A 999 2.11 17.91 32.96
CA ASN A 999 3.20 16.93 32.98
C ASN A 999 3.19 16.15 34.30
N LEU A 1000 3.75 14.94 34.28
CA LEU A 1000 4.01 14.19 35.49
C LEU A 1000 4.98 14.95 36.41
N PRO A 1001 4.78 14.88 37.74
CA PRO A 1001 5.71 15.49 38.68
C PRO A 1001 7.09 14.82 38.60
N VAL A 1002 8.13 15.57 38.97
CA VAL A 1002 9.53 15.09 39.04
C VAL A 1002 9.85 14.79 40.51
N ASP A 1003 10.38 13.61 40.81
CA ASP A 1003 10.87 13.32 42.16
C ASP A 1003 12.17 14.10 42.39
N LEU A 1004 12.13 15.11 43.25
CA LEU A 1004 13.29 15.88 43.64
C LEU A 1004 14.01 15.13 44.77
N PRO A 1005 15.26 14.65 44.57
CA PRO A 1005 15.99 14.03 45.65
C PRO A 1005 16.17 15.04 46.79
N ALA A 1006 15.61 14.75 47.96
CA ALA A 1006 15.83 15.55 49.15
C ALA A 1006 17.33 15.55 49.51
N PRO A 1007 17.90 16.69 49.93
CA PRO A 1007 19.31 16.75 50.33
C PRO A 1007 19.59 15.78 51.48
N PRO A 1008 20.77 15.12 51.50
CA PRO A 1008 21.06 14.09 52.49
C PRO A 1008 21.19 14.73 53.86
N GLU A 1009 20.21 14.50 54.74
CA GLU A 1009 20.42 14.76 56.17
C GLU A 1009 21.49 13.80 56.68
N THR A 1010 22.57 14.41 57.15
CA THR A 1010 23.71 13.72 57.75
C THR A 1010 23.28 13.16 59.10
N SER A 1011 23.06 11.85 59.19
CA SER A 1011 23.11 11.13 60.46
C SER A 1011 23.95 9.86 60.32
N VAL A 1012 25.06 9.85 61.08
CA VAL A 1012 25.99 8.73 61.21
C VAL A 1012 25.39 7.66 62.15
N PRO A 1013 25.96 6.46 62.21
CA PRO A 1013 25.28 5.20 61.95
C PRO A 1013 24.67 4.57 63.22
N VAL A 1014 23.43 4.10 63.14
CA VAL A 1014 22.93 3.13 64.11
C VAL A 1014 23.16 1.73 63.54
N THR A 1015 24.13 1.06 64.13
CA THR A 1015 24.36 -0.39 64.04
C THR A 1015 23.16 -1.18 64.57
N LEU A 1016 22.65 -2.14 63.79
CA LEU A 1016 22.04 -3.47 64.11
C LEU A 1016 20.96 -3.83 63.06
N PRO A 1017 20.64 -5.10 62.76
CA PRO A 1017 21.43 -6.35 62.66
C PRO A 1017 21.31 -7.02 61.24
N PRO A 1018 22.04 -8.11 60.95
CA PRO A 1018 22.07 -8.75 59.63
C PRO A 1018 20.89 -9.70 59.39
N HIS A 1019 20.56 -9.89 58.10
CA HIS A 1019 19.64 -10.87 57.50
C HIS A 1019 18.14 -10.63 57.63
N ASN A 1020 17.53 -10.25 56.51
CA ASN A 1020 16.60 -11.11 55.76
C ASN A 1020 16.29 -10.40 54.43
N CYS A 1021 16.85 -10.92 53.33
CA CYS A 1021 16.29 -10.62 52.02
C CYS A 1021 14.84 -11.10 51.99
N THR A 1022 14.01 -10.52 51.12
CA THR A 1022 12.61 -10.93 50.98
C THR A 1022 12.51 -12.39 50.49
N ASP A 1023 11.34 -13.04 50.65
CA ASP A 1023 11.14 -14.45 50.25
C ASP A 1023 11.47 -14.75 48.77
N ASN A 1024 11.59 -13.72 47.93
CA ASN A 1024 11.90 -13.80 46.50
C ASN A 1024 13.35 -13.40 46.14
N GLU A 1025 14.25 -13.31 47.11
CA GLU A 1025 15.64 -12.86 46.91
C GLU A 1025 16.67 -13.87 47.45
N PHE A 1026 17.77 -14.05 46.72
CA PHE A 1026 18.91 -14.88 47.10
C PHE A 1026 20.02 -14.05 47.75
N VAL A 1027 20.61 -14.57 48.83
CA VAL A 1027 21.64 -13.87 49.60
C VAL A 1027 23.04 -14.32 49.15
N CYS A 1028 23.83 -13.40 48.61
CA CYS A 1028 25.23 -13.63 48.28
C CYS A 1028 26.06 -13.94 49.54
N ARG A 1029 26.91 -14.97 49.48
CA ARG A 1029 27.59 -15.54 50.67
C ARG A 1029 28.67 -14.64 51.27
N SER A 1030 29.35 -13.82 50.48
CA SER A 1030 30.50 -13.01 50.91
C SER A 1030 30.13 -11.66 51.54
N ASN A 1031 29.11 -10.98 51.01
CA ASN A 1031 28.76 -9.61 51.35
C ASN A 1031 27.32 -9.43 51.85
N GLY A 1032 26.48 -10.49 51.80
CA GLY A 1032 25.08 -10.43 52.21
C GLY A 1032 24.18 -9.65 51.26
N GLN A 1033 24.65 -9.35 50.04
CA GLN A 1033 23.86 -8.68 49.00
C GLN A 1033 22.69 -9.56 48.57
N CYS A 1034 21.52 -8.95 48.38
CA CYS A 1034 20.33 -9.62 47.86
C CYS A 1034 20.32 -9.49 46.32
N VAL A 1035 20.20 -10.61 45.62
CA VAL A 1035 19.91 -10.67 44.17
C VAL A 1035 18.55 -11.33 43.98
N ALA A 1036 17.84 -11.03 42.89
CA ALA A 1036 16.52 -11.61 42.68
C ALA A 1036 16.61 -13.14 42.57
N SER A 1037 15.60 -13.89 43.02
CA SER A 1037 15.64 -15.37 42.95
C SER A 1037 15.75 -15.91 41.50
N ILE A 1038 15.40 -15.10 40.51
CA ILE A 1038 15.55 -15.44 39.08
C ILE A 1038 17.00 -15.31 38.58
N GLN A 1039 17.84 -14.57 39.31
CA GLN A 1039 19.26 -14.34 39.05
C GLN A 1039 20.17 -15.41 39.69
N LYS A 1040 19.58 -16.36 40.40
CA LYS A 1040 20.31 -17.50 40.95
C LYS A 1040 20.23 -18.65 39.96
N CYS A 1041 21.31 -19.26 39.52
CA CYS A 1041 21.30 -20.30 38.49
C CYS A 1041 20.83 -19.80 37.11
N ASP A 1042 21.32 -18.64 36.68
CA ASP A 1042 21.06 -18.06 35.36
C ASP A 1042 22.31 -17.97 34.46
N PHE A 1043 23.39 -18.65 34.86
CA PHE A 1043 24.71 -18.64 34.20
C PHE A 1043 25.42 -17.28 34.22
N ARG A 1044 24.98 -16.31 35.03
CA ARG A 1044 25.66 -15.03 35.26
C ARG A 1044 26.12 -14.91 36.70
N TYR A 1045 27.25 -14.22 36.89
CA TYR A 1045 27.76 -13.94 38.23
C TYR A 1045 27.23 -12.58 38.69
N ASP A 1046 26.03 -12.58 39.26
CA ASP A 1046 25.40 -11.41 39.87
C ASP A 1046 25.91 -11.19 41.31
N CYS A 1047 26.33 -12.27 41.98
CA CYS A 1047 27.09 -12.17 43.21
C CYS A 1047 28.59 -11.96 42.95
N SER A 1048 29.19 -11.00 43.66
CA SER A 1048 30.64 -10.71 43.58
C SER A 1048 31.55 -11.89 43.96
N ASP A 1049 31.03 -12.87 44.71
CA ASP A 1049 31.70 -14.12 45.09
C ASP A 1049 31.24 -15.35 44.29
N LYS A 1050 30.39 -15.15 43.27
CA LYS A 1050 29.83 -16.22 42.41
C LYS A 1050 29.00 -17.25 43.18
N SER A 1051 28.48 -16.87 44.35
CA SER A 1051 27.76 -17.79 45.23
C SER A 1051 26.38 -18.18 44.68
N ASP A 1052 25.76 -17.32 43.89
CA ASP A 1052 24.56 -17.53 43.09
C ASP A 1052 24.67 -18.71 42.14
N GLU A 1053 25.82 -18.89 41.47
CA GLU A 1053 26.04 -19.97 40.49
C GLU A 1053 26.73 -21.21 41.06
N SER A 1054 27.20 -21.14 42.31
CA SER A 1054 28.08 -22.18 42.88
C SER A 1054 27.44 -23.57 43.10
N TYR A 1055 26.11 -23.64 43.16
CA TYR A 1055 25.35 -24.89 43.33
C TYR A 1055 24.43 -25.21 42.13
N CYS A 1056 24.65 -24.53 41.00
CA CYS A 1056 23.83 -24.61 39.79
C CYS A 1056 24.41 -25.58 38.75
N ALA A 1057 23.68 -25.79 37.65
CA ALA A 1057 24.22 -26.53 36.51
C ALA A 1057 25.41 -25.76 35.92
N MET A 1058 26.53 -26.44 35.66
CA MET A 1058 27.72 -25.79 35.10
C MET A 1058 27.54 -25.51 33.61
N GLU A 1059 28.06 -24.37 33.14
CA GLU A 1059 28.07 -23.96 31.72
C GLU A 1059 28.76 -24.98 30.81
N VAL A 1060 29.87 -25.57 31.26
CA VAL A 1060 30.60 -26.62 30.54
C VAL A 1060 30.80 -27.84 31.43
N CYS A 1061 30.43 -29.01 30.92
CA CYS A 1061 30.65 -30.29 31.58
C CYS A 1061 31.44 -31.24 30.69
N SER A 1062 32.71 -31.47 31.02
CA SER A 1062 33.59 -32.40 30.30
C SER A 1062 33.79 -33.74 31.03
N PHE A 1063 33.20 -33.94 32.21
CA PHE A 1063 33.36 -35.15 33.06
C PHE A 1063 34.79 -35.53 33.48
N GLU A 1064 35.82 -34.80 33.04
CA GLU A 1064 37.25 -35.07 33.28
C GLU A 1064 37.66 -35.18 34.76
N ASN A 1065 36.90 -34.53 35.66
CA ASN A 1065 37.17 -34.60 37.10
C ASN A 1065 36.48 -35.80 37.79
N GLY A 1066 36.00 -36.79 37.03
CA GLY A 1066 35.30 -37.97 37.55
C GLY A 1066 33.95 -37.67 38.22
N SER A 1067 33.36 -36.51 37.92
CA SER A 1067 32.11 -36.04 38.54
C SER A 1067 31.03 -35.79 37.48
N LEU A 1068 29.76 -35.96 37.86
CA LEU A 1068 28.59 -35.69 37.00
C LEU A 1068 28.29 -34.19 36.83
N CYS A 1069 29.24 -33.29 37.06
CA CYS A 1069 29.04 -31.85 36.85
C CYS A 1069 27.81 -31.25 37.56
N LYS A 1070 27.54 -31.73 38.79
CA LYS A 1070 26.34 -31.40 39.60
C LYS A 1070 25.00 -31.93 39.07
N TRP A 1071 24.99 -32.63 37.93
CA TRP A 1071 23.87 -33.46 37.55
C TRP A 1071 23.71 -34.58 38.58
N TYR A 1072 22.46 -34.91 38.88
CA TYR A 1072 22.14 -35.96 39.82
C TYR A 1072 21.18 -36.95 39.19
N GLN A 1073 21.28 -38.20 39.64
CA GLN A 1073 20.35 -39.26 39.26
C GLN A 1073 19.26 -39.32 40.33
N PRO A 1074 18.00 -38.98 40.01
CA PRO A 1074 16.92 -39.03 40.98
C PRO A 1074 16.72 -40.47 41.46
N ILE A 1075 16.99 -40.73 42.74
CA ILE A 1075 16.73 -42.04 43.34
C ILE A 1075 15.23 -42.11 43.63
N SER A 1076 14.48 -42.86 42.82
CA SER A 1076 13.07 -43.16 43.11
C SER A 1076 12.99 -43.87 44.47
N GLY A 1077 12.33 -43.22 45.43
CA GLY A 1077 12.24 -43.66 46.84
C GLY A 1077 11.54 -45.00 47.10
N ASN A 1078 11.15 -45.75 46.06
CA ASN A 1078 10.47 -47.05 46.17
C ASN A 1078 11.30 -48.26 45.72
N LEU A 1079 12.60 -48.13 45.44
CA LEU A 1079 13.43 -49.28 45.05
C LEU A 1079 14.72 -49.37 45.86
N ILE A 1080 14.56 -49.57 47.18
CA ILE A 1080 15.58 -50.24 47.98
C ILE A 1080 15.36 -51.75 47.78
N GLN A 1081 15.68 -52.32 46.61
CA GLN A 1081 16.07 -53.75 46.48
C GLN A 1081 16.47 -54.30 45.10
N ASP A 1082 16.41 -53.57 43.98
CA ASP A 1082 16.87 -54.12 42.69
C ASP A 1082 18.16 -53.46 42.20
N SER A 1083 19.24 -54.24 42.17
CA SER A 1083 20.57 -53.87 41.68
C SER A 1083 20.69 -53.83 40.15
N ASN A 1084 19.56 -53.93 39.42
CA ASN A 1084 19.51 -54.19 37.98
C ASN A 1084 18.75 -53.09 37.22
N THR A 1085 18.96 -51.83 37.57
CA THR A 1085 18.46 -50.67 36.82
C THR A 1085 19.60 -50.01 36.04
N PHE A 1086 19.34 -49.62 34.79
CA PHE A 1086 20.31 -48.88 33.99
C PHE A 1086 20.73 -47.59 34.71
N ARG A 1087 22.03 -47.30 34.75
CA ARG A 1087 22.56 -46.08 35.36
C ARG A 1087 23.60 -45.45 34.46
N TRP A 1088 23.62 -44.12 34.44
CA TRP A 1088 24.72 -43.37 33.86
C TRP A 1088 25.95 -43.51 34.76
N GLY A 1089 27.06 -43.94 34.17
CA GLY A 1089 28.38 -44.01 34.79
C GLY A 1089 29.38 -43.17 34.02
N VAL A 1090 30.46 -42.77 34.68
CA VAL A 1090 31.58 -42.09 34.02
C VAL A 1090 32.63 -43.14 33.66
N GLY A 1091 33.14 -43.12 32.44
CA GLY A 1091 34.15 -44.06 31.96
C GLY A 1091 35.14 -43.39 31.01
N ASN A 1092 36.20 -44.12 30.65
CA ASN A 1092 37.21 -43.65 29.70
C ASN A 1092 37.68 -44.77 28.77
N GLY A 1093 38.38 -44.42 27.69
CA GLY A 1093 38.90 -45.36 26.69
C GLY A 1093 39.93 -46.36 27.23
N THR A 1094 40.68 -46.00 28.29
CA THR A 1094 41.63 -46.91 28.95
C THR A 1094 40.98 -48.01 29.78
N SER A 1095 39.71 -47.85 30.14
CA SER A 1095 38.93 -48.79 30.95
C SER A 1095 38.16 -49.84 30.14
N ILE A 1096 38.35 -49.89 28.82
CA ILE A 1096 37.64 -50.81 27.93
C ILE A 1096 38.23 -52.22 28.08
N HIS A 1097 37.39 -53.18 28.46
CA HIS A 1097 37.74 -54.59 28.52
C HIS A 1097 37.48 -55.30 27.18
N HIS A 1098 38.17 -56.41 26.93
CA HIS A 1098 37.99 -57.22 25.71
C HIS A 1098 36.51 -57.63 25.54
N GLY A 1099 35.89 -57.24 24.43
CA GLY A 1099 34.47 -57.42 24.13
C GLY A 1099 33.63 -56.14 24.17
N GLU A 1100 34.07 -55.11 24.90
CA GLU A 1100 33.41 -53.79 24.97
C GLU A 1100 33.87 -52.82 23.87
N GLU A 1101 34.95 -53.16 23.15
CA GLU A 1101 35.61 -52.33 22.13
C GLU A 1101 34.68 -51.87 20.99
N ASN A 1102 33.60 -52.62 20.72
CA ASN A 1102 32.62 -52.28 19.69
C ASN A 1102 31.41 -51.49 20.20
N HIS A 1103 31.27 -51.33 21.53
CA HIS A 1103 30.11 -50.73 22.19
C HIS A 1103 30.44 -49.42 22.92
N ARG A 1104 31.71 -49.21 23.31
CA ARG A 1104 32.19 -48.01 23.99
C ARG A 1104 33.21 -47.25 23.14
N PRO A 1105 33.22 -45.91 23.18
CA PRO A 1105 34.21 -45.13 22.46
C PRO A 1105 35.61 -45.28 23.07
N SER A 1106 36.60 -45.57 22.23
CA SER A 1106 38.01 -45.76 22.61
C SER A 1106 38.74 -44.45 22.93
N VAL A 1107 38.16 -43.32 22.52
CA VAL A 1107 38.73 -41.98 22.65
C VAL A 1107 37.59 -41.02 23.02
N ASP A 1108 37.79 -40.20 24.05
CA ASP A 1108 36.88 -39.11 24.40
C ASP A 1108 36.97 -37.97 23.37
N HIS A 1109 35.83 -37.38 23.02
CA HIS A 1109 35.79 -36.29 22.03
C HIS A 1109 36.44 -35.00 22.54
N THR A 1110 36.40 -34.73 23.85
CA THR A 1110 36.85 -33.47 24.44
C THR A 1110 38.37 -33.36 24.40
N THR A 1111 39.06 -34.42 24.81
CA THR A 1111 40.53 -34.48 24.87
C THR A 1111 41.16 -35.13 23.65
N ASN A 1112 40.38 -35.85 22.84
CA ASN A 1112 40.84 -36.73 21.77
C ASN A 1112 41.89 -37.74 22.25
N THR A 1113 41.80 -38.18 23.51
CA THR A 1113 42.67 -39.21 24.09
C THR A 1113 41.87 -40.36 24.72
N ALA A 1114 42.50 -41.53 24.86
CA ALA A 1114 41.90 -42.66 25.59
C ALA A 1114 41.76 -42.41 27.10
N ALA A 1115 42.50 -41.42 27.63
CA ALA A 1115 42.48 -41.05 29.05
C ALA A 1115 41.34 -40.08 29.41
N GLY A 1116 40.72 -39.43 28.42
CA GLY A 1116 39.59 -38.53 28.63
C GLY A 1116 38.32 -39.27 29.07
N TRP A 1117 37.48 -38.57 29.83
CA TRP A 1117 36.31 -39.14 30.49
C TRP A 1117 35.02 -38.75 29.79
N TYR A 1118 34.10 -39.70 29.67
CA TYR A 1118 32.78 -39.50 29.10
C TYR A 1118 31.71 -40.20 29.95
N LEU A 1119 30.47 -39.76 29.79
CA LEU A 1119 29.31 -40.40 30.39
C LEU A 1119 28.80 -41.53 29.49
N TYR A 1120 28.52 -42.70 30.06
CA TYR A 1120 27.95 -43.84 29.35
C TYR A 1120 26.91 -44.57 30.19
N ALA A 1121 25.97 -45.24 29.53
CA ALA A 1121 25.01 -46.14 30.17
C ALA A 1121 25.30 -47.57 29.71
N ASP A 1122 25.51 -48.48 30.65
CA ASP A 1122 25.80 -49.88 30.36
C ASP A 1122 24.50 -50.69 30.26
N SER A 1123 24.24 -51.28 29.08
CA SER A 1123 23.04 -52.09 28.83
C SER A 1123 23.08 -53.50 29.44
N SER A 1124 24.18 -53.93 30.05
CA SER A 1124 24.35 -55.28 30.58
C SER A 1124 23.54 -55.59 31.86
N ASN A 1125 23.09 -54.55 32.57
CA ASN A 1125 22.49 -54.67 33.89
C ASN A 1125 20.96 -54.47 33.94
N GLY A 1126 20.30 -54.16 32.83
CA GLY A 1126 18.85 -53.86 32.78
C GLY A 1126 18.05 -54.73 31.80
N LYS A 1127 16.72 -54.65 31.87
CA LYS A 1127 15.76 -55.34 30.99
C LYS A 1127 15.25 -54.38 29.91
N PHE A 1128 14.69 -54.94 28.83
CA PHE A 1128 14.04 -54.17 27.78
C PHE A 1128 12.89 -53.32 28.37
N GLY A 1129 12.99 -52.00 28.25
CA GLY A 1129 12.03 -51.03 28.78
C GLY A 1129 12.41 -50.36 30.11
N ASP A 1130 13.56 -50.69 30.70
CA ASP A 1130 14.08 -49.97 31.87
C ASP A 1130 14.64 -48.59 31.45
N LEU A 1131 14.55 -47.60 32.34
CA LEU A 1131 14.95 -46.22 32.07
C LEU A 1131 16.12 -45.78 32.97
N ALA A 1132 17.07 -45.02 32.40
CA ALA A 1132 18.14 -44.34 33.13
C ALA A 1132 18.06 -42.82 32.96
N ASP A 1133 17.88 -42.13 34.09
CA ASP A 1133 17.64 -40.69 34.10
C ASP A 1133 18.81 -39.94 34.74
N SER A 1134 19.25 -38.85 34.11
CA SER A 1134 20.14 -37.86 34.74
C SER A 1134 19.55 -36.47 34.60
N VAL A 1135 19.48 -35.73 35.71
CA VAL A 1135 18.74 -34.46 35.79
C VAL A 1135 19.66 -33.34 36.28
N THR A 1136 19.51 -32.15 35.69
CA THR A 1136 20.20 -30.94 36.18
C THR A 1136 19.56 -30.39 37.45
N PRO A 1137 20.31 -29.65 38.29
CA PRO A 1137 19.69 -28.68 39.20
C PRO A 1137 18.75 -27.72 38.43
N VAL A 1138 17.81 -27.11 39.14
CA VAL A 1138 16.90 -26.12 38.54
C VAL A 1138 17.69 -24.95 37.99
N ILE A 1139 17.53 -24.68 36.70
CA ILE A 1139 18.05 -23.50 36.01
C ILE A 1139 16.97 -22.43 36.14
N SER A 1140 17.25 -21.33 36.84
CA SER A 1140 16.21 -20.34 37.12
C SER A 1140 15.90 -19.48 35.92
N ARG A 1141 16.88 -19.22 35.04
CA ARG A 1141 16.64 -18.51 33.78
C ARG A 1141 17.62 -18.93 32.70
N THR A 1142 17.14 -19.13 31.48
CA THR A 1142 17.97 -19.32 30.28
C THR A 1142 17.90 -18.10 29.36
N GLY A 1143 19.00 -17.81 28.67
CA GLY A 1143 19.07 -16.73 27.68
C GLY A 1143 18.43 -17.08 26.33
N PRO A 1144 18.19 -16.10 25.44
CA PRO A 1144 17.58 -16.33 24.13
C PRO A 1144 18.43 -17.21 23.21
N ARG A 1145 19.77 -17.19 23.32
CA ARG A 1145 20.68 -18.14 22.65
C ARG A 1145 20.97 -19.42 23.42
N CYS A 1146 20.29 -19.69 24.53
CA CYS A 1146 20.58 -20.88 25.33
C CYS A 1146 20.41 -22.13 24.48
N THR A 1147 21.52 -22.83 24.25
CA THR A 1147 21.56 -24.04 23.41
C THR A 1147 22.32 -25.10 24.17
N LEU A 1148 21.68 -26.25 24.36
CA LEU A 1148 22.33 -27.42 24.91
C LEU A 1148 23.12 -28.10 23.79
N VAL A 1149 24.44 -28.10 23.93
CA VAL A 1149 25.35 -28.76 22.99
C VAL A 1149 25.97 -29.96 23.67
N PHE A 1150 25.84 -31.14 23.06
CA PHE A 1150 26.45 -32.36 23.57
C PHE A 1150 26.85 -33.30 22.43
N TRP A 1151 27.72 -34.26 22.75
CA TRP A 1151 28.24 -35.24 21.79
C TRP A 1151 27.72 -36.63 22.17
N THR A 1152 27.25 -37.36 21.17
CA THR A 1152 26.67 -38.70 21.36
C THR A 1152 27.48 -39.74 20.60
N HIS A 1153 27.59 -40.93 21.19
CA HIS A 1153 28.19 -42.10 20.56
C HIS A 1153 27.28 -43.31 20.78
N MET A 1154 26.54 -43.71 19.74
CA MET A 1154 25.54 -44.79 19.80
C MET A 1154 25.93 -45.91 18.82
N ASN A 1155 26.69 -46.90 19.29
CA ASN A 1155 27.18 -48.02 18.47
C ASN A 1155 27.02 -49.37 19.20
N GLY A 1156 26.48 -50.38 18.53
CA GLY A 1156 26.25 -51.70 19.12
C GLY A 1156 24.97 -52.40 18.64
N ALA A 1157 24.82 -53.67 18.98
CA ALA A 1157 23.66 -54.49 18.60
C ALA A 1157 22.41 -54.26 19.49
N THR A 1158 22.59 -53.73 20.71
CA THR A 1158 21.55 -53.51 21.71
C THR A 1158 21.38 -52.02 22.05
N VAL A 1159 21.57 -51.14 21.07
CA VAL A 1159 21.49 -49.68 21.26
C VAL A 1159 20.03 -49.26 21.44
N GLY A 1160 19.72 -48.67 22.60
CA GLY A 1160 18.41 -48.16 22.97
C GLY A 1160 18.06 -46.79 22.35
N SER A 1161 17.24 -46.02 23.06
CA SER A 1161 16.90 -44.63 22.71
C SER A 1161 17.46 -43.64 23.73
N LEU A 1162 18.01 -42.52 23.25
CA LEU A 1162 18.43 -41.38 24.06
C LEU A 1162 17.48 -40.22 23.81
N GLN A 1163 16.92 -39.66 24.87
CA GLN A 1163 15.99 -38.54 24.81
C GLN A 1163 16.47 -37.42 25.73
N VAL A 1164 16.30 -36.18 25.28
CA VAL A 1164 16.49 -34.98 26.10
C VAL A 1164 15.11 -34.39 26.33
N LEU A 1165 14.76 -34.21 27.59
CA LEU A 1165 13.48 -33.67 28.04
C LEU A 1165 13.73 -32.38 28.82
N SER A 1166 12.86 -31.39 28.69
CA SER A 1166 12.76 -30.27 29.61
C SER A 1166 11.62 -30.52 30.58
N LYS A 1167 11.87 -30.21 31.86
CA LYS A 1167 10.85 -30.25 32.90
C LYS A 1167 10.67 -28.84 33.46
N LYS A 1168 9.45 -28.32 33.35
CA LYS A 1168 9.02 -27.06 33.96
C LYS A 1168 7.80 -27.35 34.82
N ASP A 1169 7.91 -27.08 36.12
CA ASP A 1169 6.90 -27.47 37.11
C ASP A 1169 6.60 -28.99 37.09
N ASN A 1170 5.38 -29.38 36.71
CA ASN A 1170 4.93 -30.77 36.54
C ASN A 1170 4.83 -31.21 35.06
N VAL A 1171 5.13 -30.33 34.12
CA VAL A 1171 5.05 -30.61 32.68
C VAL A 1171 6.44 -31.01 32.18
N THR A 1172 6.50 -32.15 31.50
CA THR A 1172 7.74 -32.65 30.87
C THR A 1172 7.56 -32.63 29.36
N SER A 1173 8.40 -31.87 28.66
CA SER A 1173 8.36 -31.70 27.21
C SER A 1173 9.57 -32.36 26.57
N LYS A 1174 9.35 -33.11 25.49
CA LYS A 1174 10.42 -33.76 24.73
C LYS A 1174 11.12 -32.75 23.82
N LEU A 1175 12.40 -32.51 24.03
CA LEU A 1175 13.20 -31.57 23.23
C LEU A 1175 13.91 -32.27 22.06
N TRP A 1176 14.38 -33.49 22.28
CA TRP A 1176 15.10 -34.26 21.28
C TRP A 1176 15.05 -35.75 21.60
N ALA A 1177 15.11 -36.60 20.57
CA ALA A 1177 15.38 -38.02 20.77
C ALA A 1177 16.05 -38.65 19.56
N GLN A 1178 16.85 -39.69 19.84
CA GLN A 1178 17.49 -40.53 18.85
C GLN A 1178 17.40 -41.98 19.29
N SER A 1179 17.09 -42.87 18.35
CA SER A 1179 16.98 -44.31 18.60
C SER A 1179 17.88 -45.11 17.66
N GLY A 1180 18.38 -46.24 18.13
CA GLY A 1180 19.11 -47.21 17.32
C GLY A 1180 20.54 -46.81 16.97
N GLN A 1181 21.24 -47.68 16.23
CA GLN A 1181 22.66 -47.54 15.93
C GLN A 1181 22.94 -46.33 15.02
N GLN A 1182 23.90 -45.49 15.42
CA GLN A 1182 24.31 -44.27 14.70
C GLN A 1182 25.74 -44.35 14.12
N GLY A 1183 26.46 -45.44 14.40
CA GLY A 1183 27.84 -45.68 13.97
C GLY A 1183 28.88 -45.36 15.05
N ALA A 1184 30.13 -45.76 14.81
CA ALA A 1184 31.25 -45.67 15.77
C ALA A 1184 31.92 -44.28 15.82
N GLN A 1185 31.19 -43.20 15.50
CA GLN A 1185 31.72 -41.84 15.46
C GLN A 1185 30.93 -40.96 16.41
N TRP A 1186 31.61 -40.01 17.05
CA TRP A 1186 30.98 -38.99 17.87
C TRP A 1186 30.15 -38.05 16.98
N LYS A 1187 28.87 -37.85 17.33
CA LYS A 1187 27.98 -36.92 16.65
C LYS A 1187 27.64 -35.76 17.57
N LYS A 1188 27.88 -34.54 17.11
CA LYS A 1188 27.46 -33.30 17.78
C LYS A 1188 25.96 -33.13 17.64
N VAL A 1189 25.29 -32.84 18.76
CA VAL A 1189 23.87 -32.52 18.84
C VAL A 1189 23.74 -31.14 19.46
N GLU A 1190 22.96 -30.28 18.81
CA GLU A 1190 22.65 -28.93 19.27
C GLU A 1190 21.13 -28.82 19.45
N ILE A 1191 20.69 -28.50 20.67
CA ILE A 1191 19.27 -28.34 21.01
C ILE A 1191 19.06 -26.91 21.46
N PHE A 1192 18.25 -26.17 20.71
CA PHE A 1192 17.84 -24.82 21.09
C PHE A 1192 16.86 -24.89 22.27
N LEU A 1193 17.23 -24.29 23.40
CA LEU A 1193 16.38 -24.20 24.59
C LEU A 1193 15.62 -22.87 24.64
N GLY A 1194 16.19 -21.78 24.12
CA GLY A 1194 15.57 -20.46 24.19
C GLY A 1194 15.39 -19.95 25.63
N VAL A 1195 14.50 -18.95 25.82
CA VAL A 1195 14.23 -18.33 27.12
C VAL A 1195 13.21 -19.15 27.91
N HIS A 1196 13.65 -19.74 29.01
CA HIS A 1196 12.84 -20.48 29.97
C HIS A 1196 13.18 -20.04 31.39
N SER A 1197 12.19 -20.10 32.27
CA SER A 1197 12.35 -19.84 33.69
C SER A 1197 12.06 -21.11 34.49
N TYR A 1198 12.88 -21.40 35.50
CA TYR A 1198 12.76 -22.55 36.40
C TYR A 1198 12.65 -23.90 35.66
N VAL A 1199 13.62 -24.18 34.78
CA VAL A 1199 13.64 -25.40 33.95
C VAL A 1199 14.70 -26.39 34.45
N GLN A 1200 14.41 -27.68 34.34
CA GLN A 1200 15.38 -28.75 34.48
C GLN A 1200 15.54 -29.49 33.16
N VAL A 1201 16.77 -29.88 32.84
CA VAL A 1201 17.05 -30.75 31.69
C VAL A 1201 17.24 -32.18 32.20
N CYS A 1202 16.49 -33.12 31.61
CA CYS A 1202 16.57 -34.54 31.91
C CYS A 1202 17.08 -35.28 30.67
N ASN A 1203 18.16 -36.04 30.81
CA ASN A 1203 18.56 -37.03 29.82
C ASN A 1203 17.99 -38.38 30.22
N LEU A 1204 17.19 -38.96 29.34
CA LEU A 1204 16.54 -40.26 29.50
C LEU A 1204 17.15 -41.25 28.52
N SER A 1205 17.67 -42.38 29.01
CA SER A 1205 18.08 -43.50 28.18
C SER A 1205 17.12 -44.68 28.41
N SER A 1206 16.64 -45.32 27.34
CA SER A 1206 15.70 -46.45 27.37
C SER A 1206 16.18 -47.67 26.58
#